data_AF-A0A6P0DMX8-F1
#
_entry.id   AF-A0A6P0DMX8-F1
#
_cell.length_a   1.000
_cell.length_b   1.000
_cell.length_c   1.000
_cell.angle_alpha   90.00
_cell.angle_beta   90.00
_cell.angle_gamma   90.00
#
_symmetry.space_group_name_H-M   'P 1'
#
loop_
_entity.id
_entity.type
_entity.pdbx_description
1 polymer ?
#
loop_
_entity_poly.entity_id
_entity_poly.type
_entity_poly.pdbx_seq_one_letter_code
_entity_poly.pdbx_strand_id
1 'polypeptide(L)'
;MADYHLEASWSPIEGSFGRLTFTLFNLSAEPLSTFLLAYTSETRVADKHVCDGGSLKRRVAHFHEFLPPEDLSVPPGGRWRFTVEGLTKEPKHATSGVKSAYLTLGDGRHVPVGFGDLMLEGRNGGVAPPLLPPGRAEEPYSLLPWPLALGLKAGELPVILYPAERMRPDAVKALSLVLALYQRLYPADNVPFSLSAVEGGRAIRFVTESSIAAFAYELRFTAHEIVLSSADVAGRQYGLISLAQLLHGARADRERFKFPNFGTIADQPRYDWRGCHLDVSRQFYPVADVVRLIDILAWNKLNIFHWHLTDDEAWRLEIKAYPALTEIGARRGPDEVLVPQLGDGAQTRSGHYTQEDARRIVAHAASLYIEVVPEIDIPGHSMATLFSLPELVDGQEAPDSYRSVQGYPNNALNPAVEFTYEFLGKVFDEMVALFPGEYLHIGGDEVAHGSWLSSPLCKALMEREKLAGTAELQSYFLKRIKAMLSERGRKLAGWNEVSHGGGVDRDGTLLMAWEKPAVGIELAQEGYDVVMTPGQAYYLDMAQAEAWAEPGAAWAGYAPPEHTYAYEAEGELPEALQDKMRGIQACIWTENFISRAYFNRLVFPRLPAVAEAAWTPSVRKDWDRFAAIVRMWPVL
;
A
#
# COMPACT_ATOMS: atom_id res chain seq x y z
N MET A 1 -5.70 23.85 21.96
CA MET A 1 -6.64 22.72 22.21
C MET A 1 -7.89 23.05 21.41
N ALA A 2 -8.55 22.08 20.79
CA ALA A 2 -9.77 22.36 20.04
C ALA A 2 -10.88 22.83 20.99
N ASP A 3 -11.67 23.80 20.57
CA ASP A 3 -12.80 24.35 21.33
C ASP A 3 -13.96 23.35 21.47
N TYR A 4 -13.93 22.27 20.69
CA TYR A 4 -14.94 21.23 20.65
C TYR A 4 -14.28 19.86 20.66
N HIS A 5 -14.93 18.88 21.29
CA HIS A 5 -14.46 17.51 21.33
C HIS A 5 -15.58 16.51 21.07
N LEU A 6 -15.35 15.51 20.23
CA LEU A 6 -16.32 14.46 19.89
C LEU A 6 -15.86 13.11 20.44
N GLU A 7 -16.66 12.53 21.31
CA GLU A 7 -16.51 11.14 21.73
C GLU A 7 -17.53 10.26 21.00
N ALA A 8 -17.13 9.03 20.68
CA ALA A 8 -18.00 8.03 20.10
C ALA A 8 -17.88 6.72 20.88
N SER A 9 -19.02 6.08 21.16
CA SER A 9 -19.07 4.69 21.64
C SER A 9 -19.90 3.83 20.70
N TRP A 10 -19.59 2.54 20.68
CA TRP A 10 -20.41 1.53 20.02
C TRP A 10 -20.93 0.50 21.02
N SER A 11 -22.20 0.16 20.87
CA SER A 11 -22.87 -0.91 21.60
C SER A 11 -23.57 -1.85 20.63
N PRO A 12 -23.46 -3.18 20.79
CA PRO A 12 -24.18 -4.12 19.96
C PRO A 12 -25.68 -4.09 20.24
N ILE A 13 -26.46 -4.32 19.19
CA ILE A 13 -27.91 -4.47 19.26
C ILE A 13 -28.27 -5.75 18.52
N GLU A 14 -29.07 -6.59 19.16
CA GLU A 14 -29.48 -7.86 18.59
C GLU A 14 -30.22 -7.66 17.26
N GLY A 15 -29.82 -8.43 16.24
CA GLY A 15 -30.43 -8.33 14.91
C GLY A 15 -29.98 -7.13 14.07
N SER A 16 -28.97 -6.36 14.50
CA SER A 16 -28.38 -5.27 13.71
C SER A 16 -26.86 -5.19 13.86
N PHE A 17 -26.22 -4.27 13.15
CA PHE A 17 -24.79 -3.97 13.32
C PHE A 17 -24.48 -3.06 14.51
N GLY A 18 -25.43 -2.92 15.44
CA GLY A 18 -25.30 -2.14 16.66
C GLY A 18 -25.68 -0.67 16.51
N ARG A 19 -25.35 0.10 17.55
CA ARG A 19 -25.65 1.52 17.71
C ARG A 19 -24.36 2.28 17.98
N LEU A 20 -24.17 3.38 17.27
CA LEU A 20 -23.18 4.39 17.62
C LEU A 20 -23.82 5.44 18.52
N THR A 21 -23.12 5.84 19.57
CA THR A 21 -23.50 7.00 20.38
C THR A 21 -22.41 8.04 20.30
N PHE A 22 -22.79 9.25 19.91
CA PHE A 22 -21.90 10.38 19.79
C PHE A 22 -22.18 11.39 20.90
N THR A 23 -21.13 11.98 21.46
CA THR A 23 -21.23 13.09 22.41
C THR A 23 -20.26 14.20 22.01
N LEU A 24 -20.80 15.32 21.53
CA LEU A 24 -20.07 16.53 21.22
C LEU A 24 -20.03 17.44 22.44
N PHE A 25 -18.84 17.77 22.93
CA PHE A 25 -18.61 18.68 24.05
C PHE A 25 -18.27 20.08 23.52
N ASN A 26 -18.89 21.10 24.11
CA ASN A 26 -18.50 22.49 23.93
C ASN A 26 -17.50 22.87 25.04
N LEU A 27 -16.23 22.98 24.68
CA LEU A 27 -15.14 23.37 25.58
C LEU A 27 -14.77 24.84 25.44
N SER A 28 -15.47 25.57 24.57
CA SER A 28 -15.28 27.00 24.34
C SER A 28 -15.90 27.84 25.46
N ALA A 29 -15.62 29.15 25.42
CA ALA A 29 -16.23 30.12 26.32
C ALA A 29 -17.64 30.58 25.89
N GLU A 30 -18.06 30.26 24.66
CA GLU A 30 -19.30 30.76 24.06
C GLU A 30 -20.32 29.63 23.84
N PRO A 31 -21.63 29.91 23.88
CA PRO A 31 -22.63 28.93 23.48
C PRO A 31 -22.46 28.51 22.01
N LEU A 32 -22.54 27.21 21.75
CA LEU A 32 -22.58 26.67 20.39
C LEU A 32 -24.04 26.54 19.95
N SER A 33 -24.44 27.38 19.01
CA SER A 33 -25.77 27.39 18.39
C SER A 33 -25.63 27.45 16.87
N THR A 34 -26.59 26.89 16.14
CA THR A 34 -26.62 26.88 14.67
C THR A 34 -25.33 26.31 14.10
N PHE A 35 -25.22 24.98 14.10
CA PHE A 35 -24.03 24.29 13.62
C PHE A 35 -24.39 22.97 12.96
N LEU A 36 -23.45 22.45 12.19
CA LEU A 36 -23.46 21.12 11.61
C LEU A 36 -22.21 20.39 12.08
N LEU A 37 -22.36 19.13 12.49
CA LEU A 37 -21.23 18.25 12.79
C LEU A 37 -20.90 17.43 11.56
N ALA A 38 -19.64 17.50 11.12
CA ALA A 38 -19.11 16.66 10.05
C ALA A 38 -18.01 15.76 10.62
N TYR A 39 -17.98 14.50 10.20
CA TYR A 39 -16.91 13.58 10.55
C TYR A 39 -16.63 12.58 9.42
N THR A 40 -15.46 11.95 9.46
CA THR A 40 -15.14 10.81 8.60
C THR A 40 -15.03 9.53 9.44
N SER A 41 -15.50 8.40 8.90
CA SER A 41 -15.52 7.10 9.59
C SER A 41 -15.63 5.94 8.61
N GLU A 42 -14.97 4.83 8.93
CA GLU A 42 -15.14 3.58 8.18
C GLU A 42 -16.47 2.89 8.46
N THR A 43 -16.98 3.02 9.68
CA THR A 43 -18.33 2.60 10.03
C THR A 43 -19.31 3.66 9.52
N ARG A 44 -19.99 3.32 8.43
CA ARG A 44 -20.94 4.20 7.75
C ARG A 44 -22.36 3.95 8.25
N VAL A 45 -23.16 5.02 8.28
CA VAL A 45 -24.61 4.95 8.43
C VAL A 45 -25.22 4.39 7.14
N ALA A 46 -26.15 3.45 7.18
CA ALA A 46 -26.85 2.92 6.01
C ALA A 46 -28.01 3.83 5.57
N ASP A 47 -28.57 3.62 4.37
CA ASP A 47 -29.70 4.44 3.90
C ASP A 47 -30.94 4.25 4.78
N LYS A 48 -31.21 3.00 5.19
CA LYS A 48 -32.18 2.70 6.25
C LYS A 48 -31.50 2.78 7.61
N HIS A 49 -31.74 3.88 8.32
CA HIS A 49 -31.17 4.15 9.64
C HIS A 49 -32.19 4.81 10.57
N VAL A 50 -31.89 4.82 11.85
CA VAL A 50 -32.64 5.56 12.88
C VAL A 50 -31.65 6.44 13.62
N CYS A 51 -31.96 7.73 13.73
CA CYS A 51 -31.20 8.69 14.51
C CYS A 51 -32.07 9.21 15.65
N ASP A 52 -31.54 9.25 16.87
CA ASP A 52 -32.19 9.86 18.03
C ASP A 52 -31.31 10.99 18.58
N GLY A 53 -31.91 12.15 18.87
CA GLY A 53 -31.19 13.34 19.30
C GLY A 53 -30.49 14.12 18.19
N GLY A 54 -30.74 13.82 16.91
CA GLY A 54 -30.20 14.51 15.75
C GLY A 54 -30.73 13.94 14.43
N SER A 55 -30.21 14.38 13.29
CA SER A 55 -30.55 13.81 11.98
C SER A 55 -29.34 13.76 11.04
N LEU A 56 -29.25 12.70 10.23
CA LEU A 56 -28.25 12.62 9.17
C LEU A 56 -28.69 13.54 8.03
N LYS A 57 -27.86 14.53 7.72
CA LYS A 57 -28.08 15.44 6.57
C LYS A 57 -27.58 14.81 5.28
N ARG A 58 -26.36 14.26 5.32
CA ARG A 58 -25.67 13.76 4.13
C ARG A 58 -24.65 12.70 4.52
N ARG A 59 -24.50 11.71 3.64
CA ARG A 59 -23.41 10.72 3.66
C ARG A 59 -22.85 10.58 2.25
N VAL A 60 -21.53 10.65 2.12
CA VAL A 60 -20.82 10.33 0.87
C VAL A 60 -19.63 9.45 1.24
N ALA A 61 -19.70 8.16 0.87
CA ALA A 61 -18.71 7.16 1.29
C ALA A 61 -18.44 7.20 2.82
N HIS A 62 -17.22 7.56 3.23
CA HIS A 62 -16.80 7.64 4.64
C HIS A 62 -17.13 8.98 5.32
N PHE A 63 -17.68 9.95 4.60
CA PHE A 63 -18.05 11.27 5.11
C PHE A 63 -19.50 11.31 5.60
N HIS A 64 -19.72 11.89 6.78
CA HIS A 64 -21.04 12.05 7.40
C HIS A 64 -21.26 13.48 7.89
N GLU A 65 -22.46 14.01 7.66
CA GLU A 65 -22.93 15.28 8.21
C GLU A 65 -24.19 15.08 9.03
N PHE A 66 -24.20 15.60 10.24
CA PHE A 66 -25.32 15.55 11.17
C PHE A 66 -25.78 16.94 11.58
N LEU A 67 -27.10 17.08 11.66
CA LEU A 67 -27.77 18.26 12.20
C LEU A 67 -28.23 17.97 13.63
N PRO A 68 -28.01 18.92 14.56
CA PRO A 68 -28.67 18.88 15.86
C PRO A 68 -30.18 19.17 15.72
N PRO A 69 -30.98 18.91 16.77
CA PRO A 69 -32.36 19.37 16.83
C PRO A 69 -32.46 20.88 16.60
N GLU A 70 -33.57 21.30 15.99
CA GLU A 70 -33.87 22.73 15.83
C GLU A 70 -33.82 23.44 17.20
N ASP A 71 -33.26 24.65 17.21
CA ASP A 71 -33.05 25.48 18.41
C ASP A 71 -32.12 24.92 19.49
N LEU A 72 -31.38 23.83 19.23
CA LEU A 72 -30.36 23.36 20.16
C LEU A 72 -29.27 24.43 20.36
N SER A 73 -29.04 24.79 21.63
CA SER A 73 -27.87 25.55 22.07
C SER A 73 -27.09 24.73 23.09
N VAL A 74 -25.81 24.49 22.82
CA VAL A 74 -24.90 23.79 23.74
C VAL A 74 -24.11 24.84 24.52
N PRO A 75 -24.40 25.07 25.81
CA PRO A 75 -23.69 26.09 26.59
C PRO A 75 -22.21 25.73 26.78
N PRO A 76 -21.35 26.67 27.18
CA PRO A 76 -19.98 26.38 27.62
C PRO A 76 -19.94 25.26 28.66
N GLY A 77 -19.12 24.24 28.44
CA GLY A 77 -19.06 23.02 29.27
C GLY A 77 -20.23 22.05 29.08
N GLY A 78 -21.18 22.37 28.21
CA GLY A 78 -22.31 21.53 27.84
C GLY A 78 -21.95 20.46 26.81
N ARG A 79 -22.93 19.60 26.51
CA ARG A 79 -22.79 18.54 25.51
C ARG A 79 -24.07 18.32 24.70
N TRP A 80 -23.89 17.93 23.44
CA TRP A 80 -24.93 17.37 22.59
C TRP A 80 -24.68 15.88 22.39
N ARG A 81 -25.67 15.05 22.71
CA ARG A 81 -25.60 13.58 22.56
C ARG A 81 -26.66 13.12 21.59
N PHE A 82 -26.28 12.26 20.66
CA PHE A 82 -27.19 11.62 19.71
C PHE A 82 -26.77 10.18 19.43
N THR A 83 -27.67 9.36 18.91
CA THR A 83 -27.40 7.96 18.60
C THR A 83 -27.82 7.61 17.18
N VAL A 84 -27.13 6.62 16.59
CA VAL A 84 -27.39 6.16 15.22
C VAL A 84 -27.41 4.64 15.18
N GLU A 85 -28.50 4.08 14.66
CA GLU A 85 -28.68 2.67 14.33
C GLU A 85 -28.86 2.49 12.82
N GLY A 86 -28.64 1.26 12.32
CA GLY A 86 -28.63 0.99 10.90
C GLY A 86 -27.29 1.37 10.29
N LEU A 87 -26.22 0.72 10.76
CA LEU A 87 -24.87 0.87 10.21
C LEU A 87 -24.72 -0.03 8.98
N THR A 88 -23.72 0.20 8.14
CA THR A 88 -23.43 -0.67 6.97
C THR A 88 -22.64 -1.93 7.34
N LYS A 89 -21.91 -1.89 8.45
CA LYS A 89 -21.12 -2.99 9.00
C LYS A 89 -20.95 -2.84 10.51
N GLU A 90 -20.70 -3.95 11.19
CA GLU A 90 -20.31 -3.94 12.60
C GLU A 90 -18.85 -3.46 12.72
N PRO A 91 -18.54 -2.44 13.54
CA PRO A 91 -17.15 -2.04 13.81
C PRO A 91 -16.41 -3.17 14.54
N LYS A 92 -15.16 -3.40 14.15
CA LYS A 92 -14.31 -4.44 14.76
C LYS A 92 -13.21 -3.86 15.65
N HIS A 93 -12.81 -2.62 15.39
CA HIS A 93 -11.71 -1.96 16.08
C HIS A 93 -12.04 -0.51 16.44
N ALA A 94 -11.25 0.05 17.36
CA ALA A 94 -11.29 1.45 17.74
C ALA A 94 -11.16 2.40 16.53
N THR A 95 -10.34 2.03 15.53
CA THR A 95 -10.13 2.83 14.31
C THR A 95 -11.26 2.73 13.29
N SER A 96 -12.29 1.90 13.53
CA SER A 96 -13.50 1.85 12.72
C SER A 96 -14.40 3.07 12.90
N GLY A 97 -14.23 3.83 13.99
CA GLY A 97 -15.00 5.03 14.28
C GLY A 97 -14.45 6.29 13.63
N VAL A 98 -14.56 7.40 14.34
CA VAL A 98 -14.19 8.74 13.85
C VAL A 98 -12.70 8.82 13.54
N LYS A 99 -12.37 9.22 12.31
CA LYS A 99 -10.99 9.48 11.85
C LYS A 99 -10.66 10.97 11.74
N SER A 100 -11.68 11.81 11.62
CA SER A 100 -11.60 13.27 11.68
C SER A 100 -12.97 13.85 11.98
N ALA A 101 -13.01 15.07 12.55
CA ALA A 101 -14.24 15.80 12.77
C ALA A 101 -14.05 17.32 12.67
N TYR A 102 -15.09 18.01 12.24
CA TYR A 102 -15.17 19.47 12.26
C TYR A 102 -16.62 19.94 12.45
N LEU A 103 -16.80 21.19 12.85
CA LEU A 103 -18.11 21.85 12.81
C LEU A 103 -18.13 22.87 11.67
N THR A 104 -19.25 22.95 10.97
CA THR A 104 -19.61 24.15 10.20
C THR A 104 -20.54 25.00 11.05
N LEU A 105 -20.10 26.22 11.38
CA LEU A 105 -20.88 27.16 12.19
C LEU A 105 -21.91 27.91 11.33
N GLY A 106 -22.86 28.58 11.96
CA GLY A 106 -23.94 29.31 11.26
C GLY A 106 -23.47 30.46 10.37
N ASP A 107 -22.23 30.93 10.56
CA ASP A 107 -21.58 31.92 9.69
C ASP A 107 -20.79 31.27 8.53
N GLY A 108 -20.86 29.95 8.38
CA GLY A 108 -20.18 29.17 7.34
C GLY A 108 -18.74 28.78 7.67
N ARG A 109 -18.16 29.22 8.80
CA ARG A 109 -16.79 28.83 9.15
C ARG A 109 -16.70 27.37 9.55
N HIS A 110 -15.65 26.70 9.07
CA HIS A 110 -15.28 25.35 9.48
C HIS A 110 -14.25 25.39 10.62
N VAL A 111 -14.57 24.77 11.75
CA VAL A 111 -13.69 24.73 12.93
C VAL A 111 -13.35 23.29 13.30
N PRO A 112 -12.07 22.99 13.63
CA PRO A 112 -11.66 21.64 13.95
C PRO A 112 -12.32 21.15 15.26
N VAL A 113 -12.67 19.87 15.29
CA VAL A 113 -13.18 19.17 16.47
C VAL A 113 -12.14 18.13 16.87
N GLY A 114 -11.67 18.17 18.12
CA GLY A 114 -10.87 17.07 18.66
C GLY A 114 -11.73 15.82 18.79
N PHE A 115 -11.14 14.62 18.73
CA PHE A 115 -11.91 13.39 18.87
C PHE A 115 -11.08 12.32 19.56
N GLY A 116 -11.78 11.33 20.14
CA GLY A 116 -11.19 10.14 20.74
C GLY A 116 -11.42 8.88 19.90
N ASP A 117 -10.86 7.77 20.38
CA ASP A 117 -11.10 6.44 19.83
C ASP A 117 -12.58 6.03 19.95
N LEU A 118 -13.03 5.12 19.09
CA LEU A 118 -14.33 4.50 19.27
C LEU A 118 -14.31 3.60 20.50
N MET A 119 -15.12 3.93 21.51
CA MET A 119 -15.18 3.17 22.75
C MET A 119 -16.11 1.97 22.64
N LEU A 120 -15.67 0.81 23.14
CA LEU A 120 -16.52 -0.38 23.25
C LEU A 120 -17.34 -0.33 24.55
N GLU A 121 -18.64 -0.11 24.43
CA GLU A 121 -19.50 0.12 25.60
C GLU A 121 -19.81 -1.17 26.37
N GLY A 122 -19.51 -1.18 27.67
CA GLY A 122 -19.88 -2.25 28.59
C GLY A 122 -19.19 -3.60 28.37
N ARG A 123 -18.14 -3.66 27.54
CA ARG A 123 -17.40 -4.91 27.25
C ARG A 123 -15.89 -4.72 27.36
N ASN A 124 -15.20 -5.81 27.64
CA ASN A 124 -13.74 -5.86 27.58
C ASN A 124 -13.31 -6.09 26.13
N GLY A 125 -12.52 -5.17 25.57
CA GLY A 125 -12.00 -5.25 24.20
C GLY A 125 -10.81 -6.20 24.03
N GLY A 126 -10.38 -6.88 25.09
CA GLY A 126 -9.19 -7.74 25.09
C GLY A 126 -7.89 -6.93 25.04
N VAL A 127 -6.77 -7.67 24.96
CA VAL A 127 -5.42 -7.10 24.88
C VAL A 127 -4.73 -7.74 23.69
N ALA A 128 -4.19 -6.92 22.80
CA ALA A 128 -3.41 -7.41 21.67
C ALA A 128 -2.14 -8.11 22.17
N PRO A 129 -1.77 -9.28 21.61
CA PRO A 129 -0.49 -9.92 21.94
C PRO A 129 0.68 -9.05 21.45
N PRO A 130 1.89 -9.23 22.01
CA PRO A 130 3.09 -8.64 21.45
C PRO A 130 3.29 -9.07 19.98
N LEU A 131 3.71 -8.13 19.13
CA LEU A 131 3.92 -8.39 17.70
C LEU A 131 5.04 -9.38 17.39
N LEU A 132 6.05 -9.42 18.25
CA LEU A 132 7.25 -10.24 18.06
C LEU A 132 7.62 -10.91 19.38
N PRO A 133 7.99 -12.20 19.37
CA PRO A 133 8.65 -12.83 20.51
C PRO A 133 10.06 -12.21 20.71
N PRO A 134 10.73 -12.42 21.85
CA PRO A 134 12.11 -11.94 22.06
C PRO A 134 13.10 -12.38 20.95
N GLY A 135 12.81 -13.51 20.31
CA GLY A 135 13.59 -14.08 19.21
C GLY A 135 14.90 -14.73 19.67
N ARG A 136 15.36 -15.71 18.89
CA ARG A 136 16.63 -16.42 19.07
C ARG A 136 17.24 -16.71 17.70
N ALA A 137 18.54 -16.47 17.56
CA ALA A 137 19.28 -16.86 16.37
C ALA A 137 20.32 -17.92 16.76
N GLU A 138 20.15 -19.15 16.27
CA GLU A 138 21.13 -20.24 16.50
C GLU A 138 22.46 -19.96 15.80
N GLU A 139 22.35 -19.46 14.57
CA GLU A 139 23.47 -18.91 13.84
C GLU A 139 23.63 -17.41 14.16
N PRO A 140 24.82 -16.94 14.56
CA PRO A 140 24.98 -15.59 15.07
C PRO A 140 25.15 -14.55 13.94
N TYR A 141 24.30 -14.60 12.91
CA TYR A 141 24.40 -13.71 11.74
C TYR A 141 23.09 -12.97 11.52
N SER A 142 23.20 -11.66 11.24
CA SER A 142 22.05 -10.77 11.01
C SER A 142 21.85 -10.54 9.52
N LEU A 143 21.04 -11.38 8.88
CA LEU A 143 20.67 -11.29 7.47
C LEU A 143 19.15 -11.42 7.33
N LEU A 144 18.51 -10.48 6.63
CA LEU A 144 17.13 -10.62 6.13
C LEU A 144 17.05 -10.03 4.71
N PRO A 145 16.48 -10.74 3.73
CA PRO A 145 16.08 -12.14 3.79
C PRO A 145 17.23 -13.10 4.10
N TRP A 146 16.91 -14.27 4.64
CA TRP A 146 17.89 -15.30 4.95
C TRP A 146 18.35 -16.04 3.69
N PRO A 147 19.66 -16.31 3.54
CA PRO A 147 20.18 -16.82 2.27
C PRO A 147 19.85 -18.30 2.03
N LEU A 148 19.81 -18.67 0.74
CA LEU A 148 19.61 -20.03 0.26
C LEU A 148 20.54 -21.03 0.99
N ALA A 149 21.84 -20.77 0.99
CA ALA A 149 22.82 -21.59 1.68
C ALA A 149 23.90 -20.73 2.33
N LEU A 150 24.33 -21.14 3.53
CA LEU A 150 25.48 -20.54 4.19
C LEU A 150 26.23 -21.58 5.03
N GLY A 151 27.55 -21.43 5.11
CA GLY A 151 28.44 -22.25 5.92
C GLY A 151 29.54 -21.38 6.48
N LEU A 152 29.24 -20.62 7.53
CA LEU A 152 30.06 -19.52 8.02
C LEU A 152 30.68 -19.80 9.39
N LYS A 153 31.89 -19.27 9.61
CA LYS A 153 32.53 -19.24 10.93
C LYS A 153 32.77 -17.80 11.36
N ALA A 154 32.27 -17.46 12.55
CA ALA A 154 32.45 -16.15 13.17
C ALA A 154 33.93 -15.87 13.43
N GLY A 155 34.31 -14.59 13.40
CA GLY A 155 35.63 -14.15 13.80
C GLY A 155 35.64 -12.69 14.27
N GLU A 156 36.81 -12.06 14.16
CA GLU A 156 36.99 -10.66 14.50
C GLU A 156 36.14 -9.74 13.60
N LEU A 157 35.48 -8.77 14.24
CA LEU A 157 34.67 -7.77 13.56
C LEU A 157 35.57 -6.74 12.85
N PRO A 158 35.52 -6.61 11.51
CA PRO A 158 36.28 -5.57 10.82
C PRO A 158 35.74 -4.18 11.16
N VAL A 159 36.64 -3.20 11.22
CA VAL A 159 36.27 -1.78 11.46
C VAL A 159 35.50 -1.22 10.27
N ILE A 160 35.72 -1.73 9.05
CA ILE A 160 35.02 -1.32 7.84
C ILE A 160 35.30 -2.33 6.71
N LEU A 161 34.47 -2.35 5.68
CA LEU A 161 34.75 -3.07 4.43
C LEU A 161 35.14 -2.07 3.33
N TYR A 162 36.02 -2.44 2.41
CA TYR A 162 36.49 -1.53 1.35
C TYR A 162 36.80 -2.28 0.06
N PRO A 163 36.77 -1.65 -1.12
CA PRO A 163 37.10 -2.31 -2.38
C PRO A 163 38.56 -2.79 -2.43
N ALA A 164 38.81 -3.99 -2.95
CA ALA A 164 40.17 -4.46 -3.21
C ALA A 164 40.93 -3.54 -4.19
N GLU A 165 42.26 -3.62 -4.18
CA GLU A 165 43.07 -2.82 -5.09
C GLU A 165 42.74 -3.10 -6.57
N ARG A 166 42.83 -2.04 -7.40
CA ARG A 166 42.66 -2.10 -8.86
C ARG A 166 41.28 -2.62 -9.33
N MET A 167 40.23 -2.44 -8.52
CA MET A 167 38.87 -2.65 -9.02
C MET A 167 38.46 -1.58 -10.03
N ARG A 168 37.59 -1.98 -10.98
CA ARG A 168 37.08 -1.07 -11.99
C ARG A 168 36.15 0.01 -11.37
N PRO A 169 36.05 1.21 -11.96
CA PRO A 169 35.20 2.27 -11.42
C PRO A 169 33.71 1.93 -11.33
N ASP A 170 33.15 1.18 -12.29
CA ASP A 170 31.76 0.69 -12.27
C ASP A 170 31.49 -0.20 -11.05
N ALA A 171 32.49 -1.03 -10.72
CA ALA A 171 32.50 -1.88 -9.56
C ALA A 171 32.48 -1.05 -8.26
N VAL A 172 33.39 -0.09 -8.12
CA VAL A 172 33.44 0.79 -6.94
C VAL A 172 32.16 1.62 -6.79
N LYS A 173 31.53 2.02 -7.90
CA LYS A 173 30.25 2.74 -7.89
C LYS A 173 29.14 1.93 -7.19
N ALA A 174 29.04 0.61 -7.42
CA ALA A 174 28.04 -0.24 -6.75
C ALA A 174 28.18 -0.19 -5.22
N LEU A 175 29.42 -0.23 -4.71
CA LEU A 175 29.68 -0.12 -3.27
C LEU A 175 29.33 1.28 -2.73
N SER A 176 29.59 2.34 -3.50
CA SER A 176 29.16 3.70 -3.16
C SER A 176 27.63 3.85 -3.11
N LEU A 177 26.90 3.19 -4.01
CA LEU A 177 25.42 3.20 -3.99
C LEU A 177 24.85 2.55 -2.73
N VAL A 178 25.37 1.38 -2.35
CA VAL A 178 24.93 0.69 -1.11
C VAL A 178 25.37 1.45 0.15
N LEU A 179 26.54 2.11 0.11
CA LEU A 179 26.96 3.04 1.17
C LEU A 179 25.96 4.19 1.33
N ALA A 180 25.58 4.84 0.23
CA ALA A 180 24.60 5.93 0.27
C ALA A 180 23.22 5.46 0.74
N LEU A 181 22.79 4.26 0.33
CA LEU A 181 21.59 3.62 0.84
C LEU A 181 21.66 3.46 2.36
N TYR A 182 22.74 2.86 2.87
CA TYR A 182 22.94 2.67 4.31
C TYR A 182 22.86 3.99 5.09
N GLN A 183 23.51 5.04 4.60
CA GLN A 183 23.50 6.37 5.25
C GLN A 183 22.10 6.98 5.34
N ARG A 184 21.23 6.74 4.36
CA ARG A 184 19.83 7.19 4.40
C ARG A 184 18.99 6.38 5.38
N LEU A 185 19.26 5.08 5.49
CA LEU A 185 18.54 4.17 6.40
C LEU A 185 18.96 4.33 7.86
N TYR A 186 20.25 4.56 8.12
CA TYR A 186 20.87 4.60 9.44
C TYR A 186 21.80 5.82 9.59
N PRO A 187 21.25 7.05 9.58
CA PRO A 187 22.06 8.27 9.53
C PRO A 187 22.93 8.52 10.78
N ALA A 188 22.62 7.87 11.90
CA ALA A 188 23.37 7.98 13.15
C ALA A 188 24.46 6.90 13.32
N ASP A 189 24.50 5.90 12.43
CA ASP A 189 25.36 4.73 12.58
C ASP A 189 26.67 4.85 11.80
N ASN A 190 27.70 4.14 12.27
CA ASN A 190 28.95 3.99 11.53
C ASN A 190 28.72 3.21 10.23
N VAL A 191 29.15 3.79 9.11
CA VAL A 191 29.00 3.19 7.79
C VAL A 191 29.72 1.85 7.64
N PRO A 192 29.18 0.90 6.86
CA PRO A 192 29.80 -0.41 6.65
C PRO A 192 30.94 -0.37 5.62
N PHE A 193 30.99 0.67 4.78
CA PHE A 193 31.88 0.74 3.64
C PHE A 193 32.74 2.02 3.61
N SER A 194 33.98 1.87 3.15
CA SER A 194 34.89 2.94 2.74
C SER A 194 35.30 2.73 1.29
N LEU A 195 35.52 3.81 0.54
CA LEU A 195 36.05 3.72 -0.84
C LEU A 195 37.58 3.58 -0.87
N SER A 196 38.24 3.71 0.28
CA SER A 196 39.70 3.57 0.44
C SER A 196 40.02 2.49 1.46
N ALA A 197 41.21 1.90 1.35
CA ALA A 197 41.71 0.97 2.34
C ALA A 197 41.84 1.64 3.71
N VAL A 198 41.48 0.90 4.77
CA VAL A 198 41.54 1.36 6.16
C VAL A 198 42.18 0.27 7.01
N GLU A 199 43.07 0.65 7.92
CA GLU A 199 43.67 -0.27 8.88
C GLU A 199 42.60 -0.94 9.76
N GLY A 200 42.71 -2.26 9.95
CA GLY A 200 41.66 -3.05 10.62
C GLY A 200 40.36 -3.24 9.82
N GLY A 201 40.32 -2.75 8.57
CA GLY A 201 39.26 -3.05 7.61
C GLY A 201 39.50 -4.36 6.85
N ARG A 202 38.54 -4.76 6.02
CA ARG A 202 38.66 -5.94 5.14
C ARG A 202 38.30 -5.62 3.69
N ALA A 203 39.15 -6.05 2.77
CA ALA A 203 38.95 -5.85 1.35
C ALA A 203 37.82 -6.73 0.79
N ILE A 204 37.07 -6.19 -0.18
CA ILE A 204 36.07 -6.89 -0.98
C ILE A 204 36.53 -6.92 -2.44
N ARG A 205 36.68 -8.12 -3.01
CA ARG A 205 37.02 -8.33 -4.41
C ARG A 205 35.77 -8.74 -5.18
N PHE A 206 35.47 -8.04 -6.26
CA PHE A 206 34.38 -8.41 -7.15
C PHE A 206 34.86 -9.31 -8.28
N VAL A 207 34.12 -10.38 -8.54
CA VAL A 207 34.36 -11.31 -9.65
C VAL A 207 33.07 -11.41 -10.46
N THR A 208 33.19 -11.30 -11.78
CA THR A 208 32.06 -11.56 -12.67
C THR A 208 32.14 -13.02 -13.13
N GLU A 209 31.13 -13.82 -12.79
CA GLU A 209 31.08 -15.25 -13.11
C GLU A 209 29.75 -15.56 -13.80
N SER A 210 29.79 -15.87 -15.10
CA SER A 210 28.59 -16.13 -15.91
C SER A 210 27.88 -17.44 -15.56
N SER A 211 28.50 -18.31 -14.77
CA SER A 211 27.90 -19.55 -14.27
C SER A 211 26.94 -19.32 -13.10
N ILE A 212 27.00 -18.15 -12.44
CA ILE A 212 26.05 -17.76 -11.41
C ILE A 212 24.75 -17.32 -12.08
N ALA A 213 23.60 -17.72 -11.55
CA ALA A 213 22.31 -17.33 -12.10
C ALA A 213 22.09 -15.81 -12.06
N ALA A 214 21.18 -15.30 -12.90
CA ALA A 214 20.78 -13.90 -12.83
C ALA A 214 20.25 -13.55 -11.43
N PHE A 215 20.54 -12.33 -10.96
CA PHE A 215 20.20 -11.83 -9.62
C PHE A 215 20.82 -12.59 -8.44
N ALA A 216 21.56 -13.68 -8.68
CA ALA A 216 22.24 -14.46 -7.66
C ALA A 216 23.63 -13.92 -7.34
N TYR A 217 24.15 -14.30 -6.17
CA TYR A 217 25.50 -13.96 -5.75
C TYR A 217 26.11 -15.01 -4.84
N GLU A 218 27.43 -15.04 -4.80
CA GLU A 218 28.20 -15.81 -3.84
C GLU A 218 29.15 -14.89 -3.06
N LEU A 219 29.20 -15.06 -1.74
CA LEU A 219 30.19 -14.43 -0.86
C LEU A 219 31.12 -15.51 -0.33
N ARG A 220 32.43 -15.37 -0.56
CA ARG A 220 33.46 -16.22 0.03
C ARG A 220 34.32 -15.41 0.99
N PHE A 221 34.26 -15.75 2.27
CA PHE A 221 35.03 -15.13 3.34
C PHE A 221 36.36 -15.88 3.50
N THR A 222 37.47 -15.16 3.39
CA THR A 222 38.82 -15.68 3.61
C THR A 222 39.52 -14.90 4.73
N ALA A 223 40.72 -15.33 5.12
CA ALA A 223 41.52 -14.60 6.11
C ALA A 223 41.76 -13.14 5.71
N HIS A 224 41.99 -12.86 4.42
CA HIS A 224 42.49 -11.57 3.94
C HIS A 224 41.43 -10.71 3.24
N GLU A 225 40.50 -11.32 2.50
CA GLU A 225 39.49 -10.61 1.73
C GLU A 225 38.16 -11.37 1.68
N ILE A 226 37.12 -10.66 1.24
CA ILE A 226 35.81 -11.21 0.88
C ILE A 226 35.72 -11.20 -0.64
N VAL A 227 35.44 -12.34 -1.25
CA VAL A 227 35.17 -12.42 -2.69
C VAL A 227 33.67 -12.40 -2.91
N LEU A 228 33.17 -11.43 -3.65
CA LEU A 228 31.78 -11.33 -4.08
C LEU A 228 31.69 -11.64 -5.58
N SER A 229 31.13 -12.79 -5.91
CA SER A 229 30.92 -13.26 -7.28
C SER A 229 29.45 -13.07 -7.69
N SER A 230 29.22 -12.58 -8.91
CA SER A 230 27.88 -12.47 -9.51
C SER A 230 27.95 -12.45 -11.04
N ALA A 231 26.88 -12.84 -11.73
CA ALA A 231 26.79 -12.71 -13.19
C ALA A 231 26.44 -11.29 -13.64
N ASP A 232 25.63 -10.59 -12.84
CA ASP A 232 25.13 -9.25 -13.15
C ASP A 232 25.33 -8.26 -11.99
N VAL A 233 24.91 -7.03 -12.24
CA VAL A 233 25.05 -5.90 -11.32
C VAL A 233 24.04 -5.92 -10.16
N ALA A 234 22.86 -6.53 -10.35
CA ALA A 234 21.85 -6.64 -9.32
C ALA A 234 22.24 -7.68 -8.27
N GLY A 235 22.73 -8.86 -8.68
CA GLY A 235 23.33 -9.85 -7.79
C GLY A 235 24.48 -9.27 -6.97
N ARG A 236 25.34 -8.44 -7.60
CA ARG A 236 26.39 -7.71 -6.89
C ARG A 236 25.83 -6.78 -5.82
N GLN A 237 24.77 -6.02 -6.13
CA GLN A 237 24.14 -5.14 -5.17
C GLN A 237 23.54 -5.92 -4.00
N TYR A 238 22.84 -7.03 -4.25
CA TYR A 238 22.30 -7.88 -3.19
C TYR A 238 23.39 -8.45 -2.28
N GLY A 239 24.52 -8.88 -2.84
CA GLY A 239 25.68 -9.33 -2.07
C GLY A 239 26.28 -8.22 -1.20
N LEU A 240 26.36 -6.99 -1.71
CA LEU A 240 26.79 -5.83 -0.93
C LEU A 240 25.80 -5.47 0.19
N ILE A 241 24.49 -5.56 -0.06
CA ILE A 241 23.47 -5.36 0.98
C ILE A 241 23.62 -6.41 2.08
N SER A 242 23.83 -7.69 1.73
CA SER A 242 24.08 -8.75 2.71
C SER A 242 25.33 -8.49 3.54
N LEU A 243 26.42 -8.01 2.94
CA LEU A 243 27.62 -7.61 3.68
C LEU A 243 27.37 -6.43 4.63
N ALA A 244 26.58 -5.44 4.19
CA ALA A 244 26.19 -4.31 5.02
C ALA A 244 25.33 -4.74 6.20
N GLN A 245 24.35 -5.64 5.98
CA GLN A 245 23.48 -6.20 7.02
C GLN A 245 24.27 -6.98 8.07
N LEU A 246 25.19 -7.86 7.64
CA LEU A 246 26.07 -8.62 8.54
C LEU A 246 26.87 -7.69 9.45
N LEU A 247 27.47 -6.64 8.88
CA LEU A 247 28.28 -5.69 9.63
C LEU A 247 27.44 -4.79 10.54
N HIS A 248 26.26 -4.38 10.08
CA HIS A 248 25.30 -3.61 10.88
C HIS A 248 24.87 -4.39 12.12
N GLY A 249 24.34 -5.61 11.96
CA GLY A 249 23.87 -6.41 13.08
C GLY A 249 24.99 -6.76 14.06
N ALA A 250 26.18 -7.12 13.55
CA ALA A 250 27.34 -7.41 14.39
C ALA A 250 27.87 -6.19 15.18
N ARG A 251 27.48 -4.97 14.82
CA ARG A 251 27.76 -3.73 15.57
C ARG A 251 26.63 -3.37 16.53
N ALA A 252 25.38 -3.46 16.07
CA ALA A 252 24.20 -3.06 16.81
C ALA A 252 23.93 -3.98 18.01
N ASP A 253 24.17 -5.29 17.86
CA ASP A 253 24.09 -6.26 18.95
C ASP A 253 25.27 -7.24 18.87
N ARG A 254 26.40 -6.81 19.45
CA ARG A 254 27.66 -7.57 19.46
C ARG A 254 27.59 -8.85 20.29
N GLU A 255 26.62 -8.96 21.19
CA GLU A 255 26.45 -10.16 22.01
C GLU A 255 25.83 -11.28 21.18
N ARG A 256 24.76 -10.95 20.45
CA ARG A 256 23.98 -11.89 19.65
C ARG A 256 24.56 -12.16 18.26
N PHE A 257 25.06 -11.12 17.57
CA PHE A 257 25.50 -11.23 16.17
C PHE A 257 27.01 -11.02 16.02
N LYS A 258 27.59 -11.73 15.06
CA LYS A 258 29.02 -11.73 14.72
C LYS A 258 29.20 -11.50 13.22
N PHE A 259 30.39 -11.05 12.85
CA PHE A 259 30.80 -10.98 11.46
C PHE A 259 31.56 -12.26 11.05
N PRO A 260 31.27 -12.85 9.88
CA PRO A 260 31.97 -14.04 9.41
C PRO A 260 33.40 -13.76 8.94
N ASN A 261 34.33 -14.64 9.29
CA ASN A 261 35.73 -14.59 8.83
C ASN A 261 36.11 -15.69 7.84
N PHE A 262 35.37 -16.79 7.84
CA PHE A 262 35.59 -17.91 6.92
C PHE A 262 34.25 -18.48 6.48
N GLY A 263 34.24 -19.07 5.29
CA GLY A 263 33.09 -19.79 4.77
C GLY A 263 32.46 -19.12 3.56
N THR A 264 31.25 -19.57 3.22
CA THR A 264 30.53 -19.12 2.04
C THR A 264 29.07 -18.80 2.31
N ILE A 265 28.52 -17.86 1.54
CA ILE A 265 27.09 -17.68 1.31
C ILE A 265 26.87 -17.87 -0.20
N ALA A 266 25.89 -18.69 -0.57
CA ALA A 266 25.37 -18.77 -1.94
C ALA A 266 23.88 -18.43 -1.87
N ASP A 267 23.43 -17.48 -2.68
CA ASP A 267 22.12 -16.89 -2.50
C ASP A 267 21.51 -16.38 -3.81
N GLN A 268 20.18 -16.46 -3.89
CA GLN A 268 19.38 -16.07 -5.05
C GLN A 268 17.92 -15.84 -4.60
N PRO A 269 17.15 -15.00 -5.30
CA PRO A 269 15.73 -14.84 -5.01
C PRO A 269 14.94 -16.12 -5.33
N ARG A 270 13.84 -16.35 -4.59
CA ARG A 270 12.84 -17.40 -4.87
C ARG A 270 11.95 -17.03 -6.06
N TYR A 271 11.55 -15.76 -6.14
CA TYR A 271 10.68 -15.24 -7.20
C TYR A 271 11.31 -14.06 -7.93
N ASP A 272 10.95 -13.90 -9.21
CA ASP A 272 11.36 -12.75 -10.02
C ASP A 272 10.66 -11.46 -9.58
N TRP A 273 9.37 -11.53 -9.23
CA TRP A 273 8.57 -10.42 -8.70
C TRP A 273 8.57 -10.44 -7.17
N ARG A 274 9.19 -9.43 -6.56
CA ARG A 274 9.24 -9.24 -5.10
C ARG A 274 8.78 -7.82 -4.82
N GLY A 275 7.48 -7.65 -4.68
CA GLY A 275 6.83 -6.34 -4.76
C GLY A 275 6.34 -5.77 -3.44
N CYS A 276 6.22 -4.45 -3.42
CA CYS A 276 5.46 -3.70 -2.43
C CYS A 276 4.59 -2.67 -3.14
N HIS A 277 3.29 -2.72 -2.88
CA HIS A 277 2.30 -1.74 -3.30
C HIS A 277 2.12 -0.66 -2.22
N LEU A 278 2.02 0.60 -2.65
CA LEU A 278 1.65 1.73 -1.80
C LEU A 278 0.55 2.55 -2.45
N ASP A 279 -0.59 2.61 -1.78
CA ASP A 279 -1.66 3.56 -2.05
C ASP A 279 -1.27 4.97 -1.56
N VAL A 280 -1.22 5.91 -2.49
CA VAL A 280 -1.00 7.34 -2.22
C VAL A 280 -2.23 8.19 -2.53
N SER A 281 -3.31 7.55 -2.97
CA SER A 281 -4.58 8.20 -3.30
C SER A 281 -5.37 8.53 -2.04
N ARG A 282 -5.63 7.53 -1.17
CA ARG A 282 -6.42 7.77 0.06
C ARG A 282 -5.64 8.68 1.00
N GLN A 283 -4.36 8.41 1.23
CA GLN A 283 -3.43 9.29 1.96
C GLN A 283 -2.26 9.71 1.07
N PHE A 284 -2.04 11.03 0.94
CA PHE A 284 -0.87 11.53 0.21
C PHE A 284 0.42 11.40 1.03
N TYR A 285 1.49 10.87 0.41
CA TYR A 285 2.83 10.79 0.98
C TYR A 285 3.79 11.72 0.23
N PRO A 286 4.53 12.61 0.91
CA PRO A 286 5.57 13.42 0.28
C PRO A 286 6.64 12.55 -0.41
N VAL A 287 7.29 13.10 -1.44
CA VAL A 287 8.38 12.42 -2.18
C VAL A 287 9.44 11.83 -1.25
N ALA A 288 9.79 12.53 -0.17
CA ALA A 288 10.77 12.05 0.79
C ALA A 288 10.36 10.73 1.47
N ASP A 289 9.07 10.55 1.79
CA ASP A 289 8.57 9.33 2.40
C ASP A 289 8.51 8.18 1.37
N VAL A 290 8.13 8.47 0.13
CA VAL A 290 8.16 7.47 -0.95
C VAL A 290 9.59 6.98 -1.21
N VAL A 291 10.56 7.91 -1.28
CA VAL A 291 11.99 7.60 -1.42
C VAL A 291 12.51 6.79 -0.23
N ARG A 292 12.11 7.15 1.00
CA ARG A 292 12.46 6.42 2.23
C ARG A 292 11.91 5.00 2.20
N LEU A 293 10.67 4.79 1.73
CA LEU A 293 10.10 3.46 1.58
C LEU A 293 10.90 2.64 0.56
N ILE A 294 11.20 3.20 -0.62
CA ILE A 294 12.01 2.54 -1.65
C ILE A 294 13.40 2.12 -1.13
N ASP A 295 14.03 2.95 -0.29
CA ASP A 295 15.28 2.57 0.39
C ASP A 295 15.09 1.34 1.30
N ILE A 296 13.97 1.28 2.04
CA ILE A 296 13.62 0.13 2.88
C ILE A 296 13.34 -1.10 2.01
N LEU A 297 12.65 -0.96 0.87
CA LEU A 297 12.43 -2.04 -0.09
C LEU A 297 13.77 -2.61 -0.58
N ALA A 298 14.70 -1.74 -0.97
CA ALA A 298 16.03 -2.13 -1.45
C ALA A 298 16.81 -2.88 -0.36
N TRP A 299 16.78 -2.39 0.89
CA TRP A 299 17.41 -3.06 2.02
C TRP A 299 16.87 -4.47 2.25
N ASN A 300 15.60 -4.70 1.95
CA ASN A 300 14.95 -6.00 2.03
C ASN A 300 15.04 -6.83 0.73
N LYS A 301 15.81 -6.38 -0.27
CA LYS A 301 15.99 -7.04 -1.58
C LYS A 301 14.69 -7.22 -2.39
N LEU A 302 13.67 -6.40 -2.11
CA LEU A 302 12.50 -6.24 -2.96
C LEU A 302 12.89 -5.47 -4.22
N ASN A 303 12.25 -5.75 -5.35
CA ASN A 303 12.59 -5.17 -6.66
C ASN A 303 11.43 -4.50 -7.39
N ILE A 304 10.21 -4.56 -6.88
CA ILE A 304 9.08 -3.85 -7.46
C ILE A 304 8.48 -2.88 -6.45
N PHE A 305 8.33 -1.63 -6.87
CA PHE A 305 7.48 -0.64 -6.21
C PHE A 305 6.23 -0.43 -7.06
N HIS A 306 5.11 -0.99 -6.62
CA HIS A 306 3.80 -0.81 -7.25
C HIS A 306 3.15 0.46 -6.67
N TRP A 307 2.92 1.46 -7.50
CA TRP A 307 2.56 2.81 -7.05
C TRP A 307 1.14 3.18 -7.46
N HIS A 308 0.23 3.09 -6.50
CA HIS A 308 -1.20 3.34 -6.71
C HIS A 308 -1.56 4.81 -6.57
N LEU A 309 -1.68 5.46 -7.73
CA LEU A 309 -1.68 6.92 -7.88
C LEU A 309 -3.07 7.52 -7.96
N THR A 310 -4.13 6.73 -8.13
CA THR A 310 -5.47 7.25 -8.38
C THR A 310 -6.52 6.38 -7.72
N ASP A 311 -7.53 6.99 -7.12
CA ASP A 311 -8.72 6.31 -6.64
C ASP A 311 -9.91 7.28 -6.54
N ASP A 312 -11.02 6.84 -5.97
CA ASP A 312 -12.21 7.64 -5.68
C ASP A 312 -11.86 8.90 -4.88
N GLU A 313 -10.98 8.78 -3.89
CA GLU A 313 -10.63 9.88 -3.02
C GLU A 313 -9.67 10.88 -3.68
N ALA A 314 -8.82 10.47 -4.63
CA ALA A 314 -7.95 11.42 -5.31
C ALA A 314 -7.26 10.92 -6.58
N TRP A 315 -6.84 11.88 -7.41
CA TRP A 315 -5.85 11.68 -8.46
C TRP A 315 -4.52 12.33 -8.08
N ARG A 316 -3.40 11.58 -8.15
CA ARG A 316 -2.10 12.03 -7.63
C ARG A 316 -1.01 12.25 -8.66
N LEU A 317 -1.17 11.91 -9.92
CA LEU A 317 -0.12 12.08 -10.94
C LEU A 317 -0.40 13.29 -11.84
N GLU A 318 0.56 14.17 -12.06
CA GLU A 318 0.39 15.24 -13.06
C GLU A 318 0.29 14.68 -14.49
N ILE A 319 -0.86 14.92 -15.13
CA ILE A 319 -1.09 14.72 -16.56
C ILE A 319 -1.27 16.09 -17.20
N LYS A 320 -0.31 16.53 -18.01
CA LYS A 320 -0.30 17.89 -18.56
C LYS A 320 -1.44 18.13 -19.54
N ALA A 321 -1.89 17.09 -20.23
CA ALA A 321 -3.07 17.17 -21.08
C ALA A 321 -4.36 17.46 -20.29
N TYR A 322 -4.41 17.11 -19.00
CA TYR A 322 -5.58 17.29 -18.15
C TYR A 322 -5.22 17.84 -16.76
N PRO A 323 -4.87 19.13 -16.65
CA PRO A 323 -4.49 19.75 -15.37
C PRO A 323 -5.58 19.65 -14.29
N ALA A 324 -6.86 19.60 -14.70
CA ALA A 324 -8.01 19.45 -13.81
C ALA A 324 -7.89 18.24 -12.87
N LEU A 325 -7.24 17.15 -13.29
CA LEU A 325 -7.04 15.96 -12.46
C LEU A 325 -6.29 16.27 -11.16
N THR A 326 -5.32 17.19 -11.19
CA THR A 326 -4.57 17.59 -9.99
C THR A 326 -5.00 18.93 -9.42
N GLU A 327 -5.61 19.80 -10.21
CA GLU A 327 -6.19 21.07 -9.73
C GLU A 327 -7.49 20.85 -8.94
N ILE A 328 -8.28 19.82 -9.28
CA ILE A 328 -9.54 19.45 -8.63
C ILE A 328 -9.37 18.09 -7.94
N GLY A 329 -9.05 17.04 -8.71
CA GLY A 329 -9.04 15.66 -8.23
C GLY A 329 -8.01 15.35 -7.15
N ALA A 330 -7.05 16.23 -6.88
CA ALA A 330 -6.09 16.05 -5.78
C ALA A 330 -6.49 16.77 -4.48
N ARG A 331 -7.61 17.50 -4.47
CA ARG A 331 -8.03 18.39 -3.37
C ARG A 331 -9.33 17.90 -2.74
N ARG A 332 -9.34 17.76 -1.42
CA ARG A 332 -10.52 17.40 -0.63
C ARG A 332 -10.69 18.35 0.53
N GLY A 333 -11.92 18.80 0.80
CA GLY A 333 -12.16 19.76 1.86
C GLY A 333 -13.64 20.11 2.00
N PRO A 334 -14.03 20.79 3.09
CA PRO A 334 -15.43 21.17 3.32
C PRO A 334 -16.05 22.02 2.20
N ASP A 335 -15.22 22.85 1.54
CA ASP A 335 -15.62 23.76 0.46
C ASP A 335 -15.10 23.33 -0.93
N GLU A 336 -14.54 22.12 -1.04
CA GLU A 336 -14.05 21.55 -2.30
C GLU A 336 -15.12 20.66 -2.94
N VAL A 337 -14.94 20.31 -4.22
CA VAL A 337 -15.86 19.39 -4.92
C VAL A 337 -15.83 17.99 -4.31
N LEU A 338 -14.62 17.50 -4.01
CA LEU A 338 -14.44 16.27 -3.26
C LEU A 338 -14.55 16.58 -1.76
N VAL A 339 -15.50 15.92 -1.11
CA VAL A 339 -15.71 16.05 0.33
C VAL A 339 -14.54 15.44 1.12
N PRO A 340 -14.33 15.84 2.40
CA PRO A 340 -13.33 15.23 3.27
C PRO A 340 -13.51 13.71 3.38
N GLN A 341 -12.41 12.95 3.36
CA GLN A 341 -12.43 11.49 3.54
C GLN A 341 -11.32 11.06 4.50
N LEU A 342 -11.53 9.95 5.21
CA LEU A 342 -10.48 9.16 5.86
C LEU A 342 -9.42 9.97 6.64
N GLY A 343 -9.84 10.88 7.52
CA GLY A 343 -8.94 11.71 8.33
C GLY A 343 -8.80 13.17 7.89
N ASP A 344 -9.45 13.57 6.79
CA ASP A 344 -9.49 14.98 6.38
C ASP A 344 -10.42 15.80 7.29
N GLY A 345 -9.93 16.95 7.77
CA GLY A 345 -10.62 17.78 8.76
C GLY A 345 -11.21 19.07 8.20
N ALA A 346 -11.24 20.11 9.03
CA ALA A 346 -11.76 21.44 8.67
C ALA A 346 -10.95 22.17 7.58
N GLN A 347 -9.73 21.71 7.29
CA GLN A 347 -8.84 22.30 6.30
C GLN A 347 -8.86 21.48 5.02
N THR A 348 -8.82 22.14 3.87
CA THR A 348 -8.56 21.48 2.59
C THR A 348 -7.24 20.73 2.65
N ARG A 349 -7.29 19.45 2.29
CA ARG A 349 -6.12 18.63 2.02
C ARG A 349 -5.86 18.56 0.53
N SER A 350 -4.60 18.65 0.15
CA SER A 350 -4.18 18.54 -1.23
C SER A 350 -2.83 17.83 -1.34
N GLY A 351 -2.54 17.24 -2.50
CA GLY A 351 -1.21 16.72 -2.80
C GLY A 351 -1.21 15.90 -4.09
N HIS A 352 -0.22 16.11 -4.93
CA HIS A 352 0.04 15.32 -6.12
C HIS A 352 1.54 15.33 -6.42
N TYR A 353 1.99 14.43 -7.28
CA TYR A 353 3.35 14.36 -7.79
C TYR A 353 3.40 15.04 -9.15
N THR A 354 4.28 16.03 -9.28
CA THR A 354 4.61 16.56 -10.60
C THR A 354 5.31 15.47 -11.43
N GLN A 355 5.35 15.64 -12.74
CA GLN A 355 6.14 14.75 -13.59
C GLN A 355 7.62 14.73 -13.20
N GLU A 356 8.15 15.83 -12.65
CA GLU A 356 9.52 15.87 -12.17
C GLU A 356 9.70 15.07 -10.89
N ASP A 357 8.74 15.12 -9.97
CA ASP A 357 8.74 14.25 -8.79
C ASP A 357 8.69 12.77 -9.19
N ALA A 358 7.84 12.41 -10.16
CA ALA A 358 7.77 11.05 -10.70
C ALA A 358 9.11 10.62 -11.31
N ARG A 359 9.75 11.46 -12.15
CA ARG A 359 11.08 11.17 -12.71
C ARG A 359 12.13 10.96 -11.62
N ARG A 360 12.11 11.79 -10.57
CA ARG A 360 13.04 11.65 -9.43
C ARG A 360 12.84 10.34 -8.68
N ILE A 361 11.59 9.95 -8.42
CA ILE A 361 11.26 8.69 -7.74
C ILE A 361 11.67 7.49 -8.59
N VAL A 362 11.32 7.49 -9.89
CA VAL A 362 11.69 6.43 -10.84
C VAL A 362 13.22 6.29 -10.96
N ALA A 363 13.94 7.40 -11.09
CA ALA A 363 15.40 7.38 -11.17
C ALA A 363 16.04 6.87 -9.87
N HIS A 364 15.49 7.25 -8.71
CA HIS A 364 15.95 6.77 -7.41
C HIS A 364 15.73 5.26 -7.26
N ALA A 365 14.53 4.77 -7.55
CA ALA A 365 14.21 3.34 -7.55
C ALA A 365 15.11 2.54 -8.48
N ALA A 366 15.30 3.01 -9.73
CA ALA A 366 16.16 2.35 -10.70
C ALA A 366 17.63 2.29 -10.24
N SER A 367 18.11 3.31 -9.52
CA SER A 367 19.46 3.31 -8.95
C SER A 367 19.68 2.22 -7.89
N LEU A 368 18.58 1.67 -7.36
CA LEU A 368 18.56 0.61 -6.37
C LEU A 368 18.06 -0.73 -6.93
N TYR A 369 17.97 -0.86 -8.26
CA TYR A 369 17.40 -2.02 -8.96
C TYR A 369 15.94 -2.33 -8.58
N ILE A 370 15.17 -1.28 -8.31
CA ILE A 370 13.73 -1.35 -8.12
C ILE A 370 13.03 -0.77 -9.35
N GLU A 371 12.14 -1.55 -9.95
CA GLU A 371 11.22 -1.09 -11.00
C GLU A 371 10.00 -0.44 -10.36
N VAL A 372 9.57 0.69 -10.91
CA VAL A 372 8.32 1.35 -10.52
C VAL A 372 7.24 0.96 -11.51
N VAL A 373 6.22 0.27 -11.01
CA VAL A 373 5.01 -0.08 -11.77
C VAL A 373 3.93 0.91 -11.35
N PRO A 374 3.55 1.88 -12.19
CA PRO A 374 2.49 2.82 -11.85
C PRO A 374 1.13 2.17 -12.03
N GLU A 375 0.17 2.60 -11.22
CA GLU A 375 -1.23 2.23 -11.35
C GLU A 375 -2.11 3.47 -11.51
N ILE A 376 -2.98 3.41 -12.52
CA ILE A 376 -4.20 4.21 -12.57
C ILE A 376 -5.38 3.25 -12.53
N ASP A 377 -6.25 3.38 -11.54
CA ASP A 377 -7.33 2.43 -11.30
C ASP A 377 -8.57 2.77 -12.14
N ILE A 378 -8.93 1.86 -13.05
CA ILE A 378 -10.03 2.02 -14.01
C ILE A 378 -10.70 0.69 -14.36
N PRO A 379 -11.99 0.67 -14.72
CA PRO A 379 -12.88 1.82 -14.81
C PRO A 379 -13.53 2.21 -13.49
N GLY A 380 -13.48 1.36 -12.44
CA GLY A 380 -13.94 1.70 -11.09
C GLY A 380 -13.07 2.77 -10.43
N HIS A 381 -13.26 3.01 -9.14
CA HIS A 381 -12.34 3.82 -8.33
C HIS A 381 -12.01 5.20 -8.94
N SER A 382 -12.98 5.84 -9.59
CA SER A 382 -12.74 6.98 -10.47
C SER A 382 -13.47 8.26 -10.05
N MET A 383 -14.05 8.37 -8.85
CA MET A 383 -14.78 9.59 -8.44
C MET A 383 -13.96 10.88 -8.59
N ALA A 384 -12.70 10.89 -8.16
CA ALA A 384 -11.83 12.06 -8.31
C ALA A 384 -11.62 12.45 -9.78
N THR A 385 -11.48 11.45 -10.66
CA THR A 385 -11.38 11.62 -12.12
C THR A 385 -12.67 12.20 -12.69
N LEU A 386 -13.82 11.62 -12.33
CA LEU A 386 -15.14 12.03 -12.83
C LEU A 386 -15.52 13.45 -12.40
N PHE A 387 -15.16 13.87 -11.18
CA PHE A 387 -15.36 15.25 -10.75
C PHE A 387 -14.42 16.24 -11.45
N SER A 388 -13.23 15.79 -11.85
CA SER A 388 -12.27 16.62 -12.57
C SER A 388 -12.65 16.77 -14.05
N LEU A 389 -13.26 15.74 -14.65
CA LEU A 389 -13.65 15.65 -16.05
C LEU A 389 -15.08 15.08 -16.17
N PRO A 390 -16.13 15.92 -15.96
CA PRO A 390 -17.52 15.48 -15.96
C PRO A 390 -18.00 14.89 -17.29
N GLU A 391 -17.29 15.10 -18.39
CA GLU A 391 -17.58 14.57 -19.72
C GLU A 391 -17.31 13.05 -19.85
N LEU A 392 -16.75 12.41 -18.82
CA LEU A 392 -16.46 10.97 -18.78
C LEU A 392 -17.66 10.08 -18.42
N VAL A 393 -18.81 10.69 -18.07
CA VAL A 393 -20.06 9.97 -17.75
C VAL A 393 -21.12 10.17 -18.83
N ASP A 394 -22.13 9.29 -18.83
CA ASP A 394 -23.38 9.56 -19.55
C ASP A 394 -24.21 10.53 -18.70
N GLY A 395 -24.38 11.77 -19.17
CA GLY A 395 -25.18 12.79 -18.48
C GLY A 395 -26.67 12.45 -18.32
N GLN A 396 -27.16 11.38 -18.96
CA GLN A 396 -28.52 10.85 -18.80
C GLN A 396 -28.59 9.63 -17.88
N GLU A 397 -27.46 9.11 -17.39
CA GLU A 397 -27.48 8.08 -16.37
C GLU A 397 -28.09 8.65 -15.08
N ALA A 398 -29.01 7.89 -14.48
CA ALA A 398 -29.63 8.33 -13.24
C ALA A 398 -28.56 8.49 -12.13
N PRO A 399 -28.57 9.59 -11.37
CA PRO A 399 -27.66 9.76 -10.26
C PRO A 399 -27.94 8.70 -9.19
N ASP A 400 -26.88 8.23 -8.53
CA ASP A 400 -26.92 7.17 -7.53
C ASP A 400 -27.58 5.87 -8.04
N SER A 401 -27.43 5.55 -9.34
CA SER A 401 -27.98 4.34 -9.95
C SER A 401 -27.28 3.05 -9.45
N TYR A 402 -26.05 3.19 -8.95
CA TYR A 402 -25.28 2.14 -8.29
C TYR A 402 -24.29 2.79 -7.30
N ARG A 403 -23.78 1.99 -6.36
CA ARG A 403 -22.75 2.41 -5.41
C ARG A 403 -21.61 1.39 -5.32
N SER A 404 -20.38 1.88 -5.24
CA SER A 404 -19.19 1.07 -4.96
C SER A 404 -19.22 0.45 -3.56
N VAL A 405 -18.29 -0.45 -3.27
CA VAL A 405 -18.18 -1.03 -1.92
C VAL A 405 -17.79 0.05 -0.89
N GLN A 406 -17.00 1.05 -1.28
CA GLN A 406 -16.65 2.26 -0.52
C GLN A 406 -17.83 3.23 -0.40
N GLY A 407 -18.89 3.01 -1.18
CA GLY A 407 -20.20 3.69 -1.05
C GLY A 407 -20.27 4.99 -1.83
N TYR A 408 -19.39 5.16 -2.82
CA TYR A 408 -19.48 6.25 -3.77
C TYR A 408 -20.55 5.95 -4.82
N PRO A 409 -21.43 6.93 -5.14
CA PRO A 409 -22.41 6.79 -6.21
C PRO A 409 -21.72 6.96 -7.58
N ASN A 410 -22.10 6.13 -8.55
CA ASN A 410 -21.68 6.29 -9.96
C ASN A 410 -20.17 6.47 -10.18
N ASN A 411 -19.33 5.70 -9.49
CA ASN A 411 -17.89 5.95 -9.43
C ASN A 411 -17.04 5.41 -10.58
N ALA A 412 -17.66 4.93 -11.67
CA ALA A 412 -16.92 4.28 -12.75
C ALA A 412 -16.94 5.05 -14.07
N LEU A 413 -15.79 5.11 -14.75
CA LEU A 413 -15.66 5.62 -16.12
C LEU A 413 -16.63 4.89 -17.06
N ASN A 414 -17.29 5.62 -17.95
CA ASN A 414 -18.33 5.03 -18.80
C ASN A 414 -17.73 4.38 -20.07
N PRO A 415 -17.91 3.06 -20.29
CA PRO A 415 -17.37 2.34 -21.45
C PRO A 415 -17.93 2.77 -22.81
N ALA A 416 -19.10 3.42 -22.83
CA ALA A 416 -19.78 3.85 -24.05
C ALA A 416 -19.51 5.31 -24.42
N VAL A 417 -18.77 6.05 -23.58
CA VAL A 417 -18.34 7.41 -23.86
C VAL A 417 -16.99 7.35 -24.60
N GLU A 418 -16.94 7.78 -25.86
CA GLU A 418 -15.70 7.71 -26.65
C GLU A 418 -14.60 8.63 -26.13
N PHE A 419 -14.96 9.76 -25.51
CA PHE A 419 -14.00 10.66 -24.87
C PHE A 419 -13.19 9.95 -23.78
N THR A 420 -13.72 8.91 -23.13
CA THR A 420 -12.99 8.08 -22.15
C THR A 420 -11.71 7.51 -22.75
N TYR A 421 -11.75 7.03 -24.00
CA TYR A 421 -10.58 6.43 -24.65
C TYR A 421 -9.61 7.50 -25.20
N GLU A 422 -10.10 8.67 -25.60
CA GLU A 422 -9.23 9.82 -25.93
C GLU A 422 -8.44 10.27 -24.70
N PHE A 423 -9.15 10.46 -23.58
CA PHE A 423 -8.60 10.80 -22.28
C PHE A 423 -7.51 9.81 -21.85
N LEU A 424 -7.85 8.52 -21.78
CA LEU A 424 -6.91 7.48 -21.37
C LEU A 424 -5.73 7.36 -22.33
N GLY A 425 -5.93 7.60 -23.63
CA GLY A 425 -4.85 7.62 -24.61
C GLY A 425 -3.77 8.66 -24.27
N LYS A 426 -4.18 9.88 -23.91
CA LYS A 426 -3.24 10.94 -23.48
C LYS A 426 -2.60 10.64 -22.14
N VAL A 427 -3.36 10.11 -21.18
CA VAL A 427 -2.81 9.68 -19.88
C VAL A 427 -1.71 8.65 -20.10
N PHE A 428 -1.97 7.62 -20.91
CA PHE A 428 -0.97 6.58 -21.21
C PHE A 428 0.22 7.12 -22.00
N ASP A 429 0.03 8.05 -22.95
CA ASP A 429 1.15 8.69 -23.66
C ASP A 429 2.14 9.34 -22.67
N GLU A 430 1.61 10.05 -21.66
CA GLU A 430 2.44 10.70 -20.65
C GLU A 430 3.03 9.70 -19.64
N MET A 431 2.27 8.69 -19.19
CA MET A 431 2.77 7.65 -18.29
C MET A 431 3.91 6.85 -18.91
N VAL A 432 3.80 6.44 -20.18
CA VAL A 432 4.84 5.68 -20.88
C VAL A 432 6.16 6.44 -20.95
N ALA A 433 6.12 7.77 -21.01
CA ALA A 433 7.29 8.62 -20.98
C ALA A 433 7.91 8.79 -19.57
N LEU A 434 7.12 8.63 -18.50
CA LEU A 434 7.57 8.75 -17.11
C LEU A 434 8.08 7.43 -16.55
N PHE A 435 7.42 6.32 -16.91
CA PHE A 435 7.66 5.00 -16.36
C PHE A 435 8.23 4.07 -17.45
N PRO A 436 9.53 3.73 -17.37
CA PRO A 436 10.19 2.95 -18.41
C PRO A 436 9.86 1.45 -18.38
N GLY A 437 9.29 0.96 -17.27
CA GLY A 437 8.91 -0.43 -17.05
C GLY A 437 7.95 -0.97 -18.11
N GLU A 438 7.88 -2.29 -18.22
CA GLU A 438 7.05 -2.94 -19.25
C GLU A 438 5.56 -2.90 -18.91
N TYR A 439 5.22 -2.88 -17.62
CA TYR A 439 3.85 -2.97 -17.13
C TYR A 439 3.30 -1.60 -16.73
N LEU A 440 2.06 -1.33 -17.11
CA LEU A 440 1.20 -0.34 -16.45
C LEU A 440 0.05 -1.10 -15.79
N HIS A 441 -0.18 -0.85 -14.51
CA HIS A 441 -1.32 -1.42 -13.81
C HIS A 441 -2.55 -0.55 -14.07
N ILE A 442 -3.67 -1.17 -14.41
CA ILE A 442 -4.92 -0.47 -14.74
C ILE A 442 -6.02 -0.66 -13.68
N GLY A 443 -5.67 -1.25 -12.53
CA GLY A 443 -6.62 -1.62 -11.49
C GLY A 443 -7.58 -2.68 -11.99
N GLY A 444 -8.86 -2.32 -12.07
CA GLY A 444 -9.92 -3.15 -12.65
C GLY A 444 -10.67 -3.99 -11.63
N ASP A 445 -10.49 -3.71 -10.35
CA ASP A 445 -11.19 -4.29 -9.21
C ASP A 445 -12.54 -3.60 -8.93
N GLU A 446 -13.35 -4.29 -8.13
CA GLU A 446 -14.54 -3.79 -7.42
C GLU A 446 -15.55 -2.94 -8.22
N VAL A 447 -15.63 -3.09 -9.54
CA VAL A 447 -16.69 -2.46 -10.35
C VAL A 447 -18.06 -2.94 -9.84
N ALA A 448 -18.83 -1.99 -9.30
CA ALA A 448 -20.06 -2.30 -8.59
C ALA A 448 -21.05 -3.07 -9.47
N HIS A 449 -21.73 -4.05 -8.87
CA HIS A 449 -22.80 -4.74 -9.55
C HIS A 449 -23.90 -3.75 -9.96
N GLY A 450 -24.22 -3.70 -11.26
CA GLY A 450 -25.20 -2.76 -11.79
C GLY A 450 -24.60 -1.49 -12.39
N SER A 451 -23.27 -1.33 -12.36
CA SER A 451 -22.59 -0.22 -13.02
C SER A 451 -23.03 -0.11 -14.49
N TRP A 452 -23.38 1.11 -14.88
CA TRP A 452 -23.80 1.53 -16.22
C TRP A 452 -25.11 0.93 -16.74
N LEU A 453 -25.80 0.07 -15.99
CA LEU A 453 -27.05 -0.54 -16.48
C LEU A 453 -28.19 0.46 -16.61
N SER A 454 -28.06 1.64 -15.99
CA SER A 454 -29.00 2.75 -16.15
C SER A 454 -28.62 3.73 -17.26
N SER A 455 -27.38 3.71 -17.75
CA SER A 455 -26.85 4.59 -18.80
C SER A 455 -27.46 4.26 -20.18
N PRO A 456 -28.19 5.20 -20.82
CA PRO A 456 -28.66 5.02 -22.20
C PRO A 456 -27.56 4.69 -23.20
N LEU A 457 -26.38 5.31 -23.08
CA LEU A 457 -25.24 5.01 -23.97
C LEU A 457 -24.75 3.58 -23.80
N CYS A 458 -24.68 3.07 -22.57
CA CYS A 458 -24.26 1.70 -22.30
C CYS A 458 -25.31 0.68 -22.74
N LYS A 459 -26.61 0.98 -22.62
CA LYS A 459 -27.66 0.13 -23.20
C LYS A 459 -27.51 -0.02 -24.71
N ALA A 460 -27.28 1.09 -25.41
CA ALA A 460 -27.03 1.06 -26.86
C ALA A 460 -25.75 0.29 -27.22
N LEU A 461 -24.68 0.44 -26.42
CA LEU A 461 -23.44 -0.34 -26.57
C LEU A 461 -23.69 -1.84 -26.39
N MET A 462 -24.41 -2.23 -25.33
CA MET A 462 -24.76 -3.63 -25.06
C MET A 462 -25.57 -4.25 -26.20
N GLU A 463 -26.54 -3.52 -26.76
CA GLU A 463 -27.31 -3.98 -27.91
C GLU A 463 -26.45 -4.17 -29.16
N ARG A 464 -25.54 -3.22 -29.45
CA ARG A 464 -24.66 -3.24 -30.62
C ARG A 464 -23.64 -4.39 -30.56
N GLU A 465 -22.97 -4.53 -29.42
CA GLU A 465 -21.87 -5.48 -29.21
C GLU A 465 -22.35 -6.83 -28.64
N LYS A 466 -23.66 -6.95 -28.36
CA LYS A 466 -24.32 -8.13 -27.76
C LYS A 466 -23.73 -8.52 -26.40
N LEU A 467 -23.46 -7.51 -25.57
CA LEU A 467 -22.88 -7.69 -24.23
C LEU A 467 -23.97 -7.88 -23.17
N ALA A 468 -23.70 -8.71 -22.18
CA ALA A 468 -24.58 -8.98 -21.05
C ALA A 468 -24.02 -8.44 -19.72
N GLY A 469 -24.72 -7.45 -19.18
CA GLY A 469 -24.47 -6.92 -17.84
C GLY A 469 -23.15 -6.15 -17.68
N THR A 470 -22.86 -5.82 -16.43
CA THR A 470 -21.70 -5.01 -16.05
C THR A 470 -20.36 -5.70 -16.35
N ALA A 471 -20.23 -7.01 -16.08
CA ALA A 471 -18.96 -7.72 -16.26
C ALA A 471 -18.51 -7.75 -17.73
N GLU A 472 -19.41 -7.96 -18.69
CA GLU A 472 -19.06 -7.95 -20.11
C GLU A 472 -18.80 -6.52 -20.63
N LEU A 473 -19.47 -5.51 -20.09
CA LEU A 473 -19.16 -4.10 -20.36
C LEU A 473 -17.75 -3.72 -19.87
N GLN A 474 -17.38 -4.17 -18.66
CA GLN A 474 -16.04 -3.99 -18.10
C GLN A 474 -15.00 -4.70 -18.97
N SER A 475 -15.24 -5.96 -19.34
CA SER A 475 -14.37 -6.71 -20.26
C SER A 475 -14.20 -6.02 -21.63
N TYR A 476 -15.28 -5.45 -22.19
CA TYR A 476 -15.21 -4.65 -23.41
C TYR A 476 -14.29 -3.43 -23.25
N PHE A 477 -14.46 -2.68 -22.16
CA PHE A 477 -13.60 -1.54 -21.82
C PHE A 477 -12.13 -1.97 -21.70
N LEU A 478 -11.84 -2.99 -20.87
CA LEU A 478 -10.49 -3.46 -20.59
C LEU A 478 -9.78 -4.01 -21.83
N LYS A 479 -10.49 -4.64 -22.77
CA LYS A 479 -9.92 -5.05 -24.06
C LYS A 479 -9.42 -3.87 -24.89
N ARG A 480 -10.18 -2.75 -24.91
CA ARG A 480 -9.74 -1.51 -25.57
C ARG A 480 -8.53 -0.91 -24.86
N ILE A 481 -8.52 -0.90 -23.53
CA ILE A 481 -7.36 -0.43 -22.74
C ILE A 481 -6.12 -1.26 -23.03
N LYS A 482 -6.24 -2.59 -23.02
CA LYS A 482 -5.14 -3.50 -23.37
C LYS A 482 -4.58 -3.18 -24.77
N ALA A 483 -5.44 -3.02 -25.77
CA ALA A 483 -5.00 -2.66 -27.12
C ALA A 483 -4.21 -1.35 -27.15
N MET A 484 -4.71 -0.31 -26.46
CA MET A 484 -4.03 0.99 -26.36
C MET A 484 -2.66 0.90 -25.67
N LEU A 485 -2.53 0.04 -24.66
CA LEU A 485 -1.24 -0.22 -24.00
C LEU A 485 -0.28 -0.97 -24.93
N SER A 486 -0.77 -2.00 -25.63
CA SER A 486 0.03 -2.78 -26.58
C SER A 486 0.54 -1.93 -27.75
N GLU A 487 -0.27 -1.01 -28.28
CA GLU A 487 0.14 -0.04 -29.30
C GLU A 487 1.30 0.86 -28.82
N ARG A 488 1.41 1.08 -27.50
CA ARG A 488 2.48 1.85 -26.86
C ARG A 488 3.64 0.98 -26.39
N GLY A 489 3.65 -0.31 -26.73
CA GLY A 489 4.68 -1.26 -26.31
C GLY A 489 4.66 -1.57 -24.81
N ARG A 490 3.50 -1.43 -24.16
CA ARG A 490 3.28 -1.78 -22.75
C ARG A 490 2.40 -3.01 -22.59
N LYS A 491 2.63 -3.70 -21.49
CA LYS A 491 1.85 -4.84 -21.00
C LYS A 491 0.86 -4.39 -19.95
N LEU A 492 -0.29 -5.06 -19.90
CA LEU A 492 -1.32 -4.79 -18.91
C LEU A 492 -0.98 -5.55 -17.62
N ALA A 493 -1.02 -4.86 -16.49
CA ALA A 493 -1.20 -5.47 -15.18
C ALA A 493 -2.56 -5.05 -14.60
N GLY A 494 -3.19 -5.90 -13.79
CA GLY A 494 -4.48 -5.59 -13.18
C GLY A 494 -4.84 -6.53 -12.02
N TRP A 495 -5.85 -6.19 -11.25
CA TRP A 495 -6.40 -7.08 -10.22
C TRP A 495 -7.14 -8.26 -10.87
N ASN A 496 -7.39 -9.33 -10.10
CA ASN A 496 -7.92 -10.58 -10.66
C ASN A 496 -9.25 -10.43 -11.40
N GLU A 497 -10.07 -9.43 -11.05
CA GLU A 497 -11.34 -9.10 -11.68
C GLU A 497 -11.22 -8.74 -13.17
N VAL A 498 -10.02 -8.36 -13.65
CA VAL A 498 -9.73 -8.18 -15.08
C VAL A 498 -9.97 -9.46 -15.90
N SER A 499 -9.99 -10.64 -15.25
CA SER A 499 -10.36 -11.92 -15.88
C SER A 499 -11.87 -12.12 -16.09
N HIS A 500 -12.72 -11.34 -15.41
CA HIS A 500 -14.17 -11.52 -15.44
C HIS A 500 -14.80 -11.09 -16.78
N GLY A 501 -16.04 -11.52 -17.04
CA GLY A 501 -16.77 -11.14 -18.27
C GLY A 501 -16.07 -11.60 -19.56
N GLY A 502 -15.32 -12.71 -19.50
CA GLY A 502 -14.48 -13.23 -20.59
C GLY A 502 -13.04 -12.71 -20.60
N GLY A 503 -12.73 -11.75 -19.72
CA GLY A 503 -11.40 -11.20 -19.48
C GLY A 503 -10.76 -10.53 -20.67
N VAL A 504 -9.47 -10.21 -20.54
CA VAL A 504 -8.64 -9.70 -21.64
C VAL A 504 -7.85 -10.82 -22.30
N ASP A 505 -7.15 -10.52 -23.40
CA ASP A 505 -6.21 -11.47 -23.98
C ASP A 505 -5.11 -11.83 -22.95
N ARG A 506 -4.59 -13.07 -22.96
CA ARG A 506 -3.71 -13.57 -21.89
C ARG A 506 -2.25 -13.18 -22.11
N ASP A 507 -1.83 -13.03 -23.36
CA ASP A 507 -0.45 -12.75 -23.71
C ASP A 507 -0.04 -11.34 -23.24
N GLY A 508 1.11 -11.23 -22.56
CA GLY A 508 1.55 -9.96 -21.98
C GLY A 508 0.55 -9.35 -20.97
N THR A 509 -0.20 -10.19 -20.24
CA THR A 509 -1.09 -9.77 -19.15
C THR A 509 -0.69 -10.43 -17.84
N LEU A 510 -0.53 -9.60 -16.81
CA LEU A 510 -0.17 -9.99 -15.45
C LEU A 510 -1.33 -9.69 -14.51
N LEU A 511 -1.79 -10.67 -13.72
CA LEU A 511 -2.88 -10.48 -12.77
C LEU A 511 -2.41 -10.59 -11.32
N MET A 512 -2.88 -9.66 -10.49
CA MET A 512 -2.66 -9.63 -9.04
C MET A 512 -3.78 -10.40 -8.35
N ALA A 513 -3.50 -11.61 -7.87
CA ALA A 513 -4.47 -12.46 -7.19
C ALA A 513 -4.51 -12.15 -5.69
N TRP A 514 -5.57 -11.49 -5.22
CA TRP A 514 -5.62 -10.94 -3.86
C TRP A 514 -6.54 -11.68 -2.88
N GLU A 515 -7.50 -12.46 -3.37
CA GLU A 515 -8.49 -13.09 -2.49
C GLU A 515 -7.95 -14.30 -1.71
N LYS A 516 -7.44 -15.31 -2.43
CA LYS A 516 -6.93 -16.57 -1.85
C LYS A 516 -6.04 -17.31 -2.85
N PRO A 517 -5.16 -18.21 -2.38
CA PRO A 517 -4.27 -18.98 -3.25
C PRO A 517 -4.95 -19.67 -4.44
N ALA A 518 -6.14 -20.24 -4.22
CA ALA A 518 -6.91 -20.93 -5.26
C ALA A 518 -7.25 -20.04 -6.46
N VAL A 519 -7.56 -18.76 -6.25
CA VAL A 519 -7.87 -17.82 -7.35
C VAL A 519 -6.63 -17.62 -8.24
N GLY A 520 -5.45 -17.46 -7.64
CA GLY A 520 -4.21 -17.36 -8.42
C GLY A 520 -3.89 -18.61 -9.23
N ILE A 521 -4.17 -19.79 -8.68
CA ILE A 521 -4.01 -21.07 -9.39
C ILE A 521 -4.99 -21.15 -10.58
N GLU A 522 -6.25 -20.74 -10.39
CA GLU A 522 -7.26 -20.70 -11.45
C GLU A 522 -6.84 -19.74 -12.59
N LEU A 523 -6.36 -18.55 -12.26
CA LEU A 523 -5.84 -17.59 -13.27
C LEU A 523 -4.63 -18.13 -14.03
N ALA A 524 -3.72 -18.81 -13.34
CA ALA A 524 -2.57 -19.46 -13.98
C ALA A 524 -3.01 -20.58 -14.93
N GLN A 525 -4.04 -21.36 -14.57
CA GLN A 525 -4.65 -22.38 -15.44
C GLN A 525 -5.30 -21.77 -16.68
N GLU A 526 -5.88 -20.56 -16.56
CA GLU A 526 -6.40 -19.80 -17.69
C GLU A 526 -5.30 -19.20 -18.59
N GLY A 527 -4.04 -19.26 -18.17
CA GLY A 527 -2.87 -18.87 -18.95
C GLY A 527 -2.31 -17.48 -18.65
N TYR A 528 -2.86 -16.78 -17.65
CA TYR A 528 -2.30 -15.49 -17.20
C TYR A 528 -1.00 -15.70 -16.42
N ASP A 529 -0.11 -14.71 -16.49
CA ASP A 529 0.96 -14.60 -15.50
C ASP A 529 0.36 -14.03 -14.21
N VAL A 530 0.82 -14.49 -13.04
CA VAL A 530 0.20 -14.19 -11.75
C VAL A 530 1.23 -13.69 -10.74
N VAL A 531 0.84 -12.66 -9.97
CA VAL A 531 1.50 -12.27 -8.72
C VAL A 531 0.51 -12.48 -7.58
N MET A 532 0.94 -13.17 -6.53
CA MET A 532 0.09 -13.44 -5.37
C MET A 532 0.16 -12.31 -4.35
N THR A 533 -1.00 -11.77 -4.00
CA THR A 533 -1.18 -10.65 -3.04
C THR A 533 -2.28 -10.94 -2.01
N PRO A 534 -2.29 -12.11 -1.35
CA PRO A 534 -3.39 -12.56 -0.48
C PRO A 534 -3.70 -11.57 0.65
N GLY A 535 -4.91 -11.00 0.67
CA GLY A 535 -5.35 -10.02 1.67
C GLY A 535 -5.31 -10.52 3.11
N GLN A 536 -5.53 -11.81 3.31
CA GLN A 536 -5.46 -12.46 4.62
C GLN A 536 -4.06 -12.48 5.25
N ALA A 537 -2.99 -12.19 4.48
CA ALA A 537 -1.61 -12.28 4.97
C ALA A 537 -0.72 -11.10 4.57
N TYR A 538 -0.85 -10.58 3.35
CA TYR A 538 0.08 -9.62 2.73
C TYR A 538 -0.51 -8.22 2.56
N TYR A 539 -1.76 -8.00 2.97
CA TYR A 539 -2.33 -6.66 3.09
C TYR A 539 -1.92 -6.08 4.44
N LEU A 540 -1.05 -5.07 4.39
CA LEU A 540 -0.38 -4.51 5.54
C LEU A 540 -1.24 -3.46 6.24
N ASP A 541 -2.44 -3.18 5.76
CA ASP A 541 -3.49 -2.37 6.39
C ASP A 541 -4.37 -3.17 7.37
N MET A 542 -4.33 -4.51 7.28
CA MET A 542 -5.07 -5.40 8.17
C MET A 542 -4.58 -5.29 9.61
N ALA A 543 -5.51 -5.34 10.55
CA ALA A 543 -5.25 -5.48 11.97
C ALA A 543 -4.46 -6.76 12.27
N GLN A 544 -3.65 -6.72 13.32
CA GLN A 544 -2.77 -7.84 13.70
C GLN A 544 -3.34 -8.70 14.82
N ALA A 545 -4.52 -8.37 15.35
CA ALA A 545 -5.21 -9.09 16.41
C ALA A 545 -6.70 -8.69 16.47
N GLU A 546 -7.53 -9.54 17.08
CA GLU A 546 -8.95 -9.29 17.34
C GLU A 546 -9.22 -8.20 18.39
N ALA A 547 -8.22 -7.81 19.18
CA ALA A 547 -8.40 -6.88 20.27
C ALA A 547 -8.95 -5.53 19.77
N TRP A 548 -9.90 -4.96 20.49
CA TRP A 548 -10.61 -3.74 20.09
C TRP A 548 -9.66 -2.56 19.86
N ALA A 549 -8.62 -2.44 20.70
CA ALA A 549 -7.63 -1.38 20.60
C ALA A 549 -6.60 -1.60 19.46
N GLU A 550 -6.60 -2.77 18.82
CA GLU A 550 -5.74 -3.00 17.65
C GLU A 550 -6.22 -2.13 16.48
N PRO A 551 -5.35 -1.38 15.80
CA PRO A 551 -5.75 -0.61 14.63
C PRO A 551 -5.76 -1.46 13.37
N GLY A 552 -6.44 -0.97 12.34
CA GLY A 552 -6.42 -1.53 10.99
C GLY A 552 -7.77 -2.05 10.53
N ALA A 553 -7.78 -2.55 9.30
CA ALA A 553 -8.93 -3.21 8.71
C ALA A 553 -9.08 -4.65 9.22
N ALA A 554 -10.26 -5.24 9.07
CA ALA A 554 -10.51 -6.63 9.48
C ALA A 554 -11.33 -7.42 8.45
N TRP A 555 -11.45 -6.91 7.22
CA TRP A 555 -12.32 -7.51 6.21
C TRP A 555 -11.73 -8.79 5.62
N ALA A 556 -10.40 -8.90 5.52
CA ALA A 556 -9.70 -10.12 5.09
C ALA A 556 -9.31 -11.05 6.26
N GLY A 557 -9.64 -10.68 7.50
CA GLY A 557 -9.16 -11.31 8.72
C GLY A 557 -8.05 -10.51 9.39
N TYR A 558 -7.23 -11.20 10.20
CA TYR A 558 -6.15 -10.60 10.97
C TYR A 558 -4.82 -11.18 10.52
N ALA A 559 -3.85 -10.31 10.25
CA ALA A 559 -2.55 -10.71 9.71
C ALA A 559 -1.42 -10.37 10.70
N PRO A 560 -1.30 -11.08 11.84
CA PRO A 560 -0.17 -10.87 12.75
C PRO A 560 1.16 -11.18 12.05
N PRO A 561 2.28 -10.59 12.50
CA PRO A 561 3.59 -10.80 11.86
C PRO A 561 4.00 -12.25 11.69
N GLU A 562 3.71 -13.12 12.66
CA GLU A 562 3.99 -14.56 12.55
C GLU A 562 3.18 -15.23 11.44
N HIS A 563 1.91 -14.84 11.27
CA HIS A 563 1.07 -15.35 10.19
C HIS A 563 1.58 -14.87 8.83
N THR A 564 1.84 -13.56 8.67
CA THR A 564 2.45 -13.00 7.46
C THR A 564 3.78 -13.69 7.13
N TYR A 565 4.61 -13.94 8.14
CA TYR A 565 5.88 -14.64 7.97
C TYR A 565 5.68 -16.09 7.53
N ALA A 566 4.79 -16.85 8.17
CA ALA A 566 4.60 -18.28 7.89
C ALA A 566 3.79 -18.55 6.62
N TYR A 567 3.11 -17.55 6.06
CA TYR A 567 2.24 -17.73 4.90
C TYR A 567 3.03 -18.15 3.65
N GLU A 568 2.52 -19.15 2.94
CA GLU A 568 3.04 -19.61 1.65
C GLU A 568 2.02 -19.30 0.56
N ALA A 569 2.22 -18.16 -0.10
CA ALA A 569 1.27 -17.58 -1.04
C ALA A 569 1.02 -18.42 -2.30
N GLU A 570 1.99 -19.25 -2.72
CA GLU A 570 1.79 -20.18 -3.84
C GLU A 570 0.84 -21.33 -3.53
N GLY A 571 0.56 -21.60 -2.24
CA GLY A 571 -0.31 -22.71 -1.84
C GLY A 571 0.13 -24.06 -2.44
N GLU A 572 -0.81 -24.77 -3.05
CA GLU A 572 -0.57 -26.05 -3.74
C GLU A 572 -0.43 -25.87 -5.26
N LEU A 573 0.27 -24.81 -5.71
CA LEU A 573 0.49 -24.55 -7.14
C LEU A 573 1.14 -25.77 -7.84
N PRO A 574 0.48 -26.35 -8.86
CA PRO A 574 1.06 -27.45 -9.63
C PRO A 574 2.39 -27.07 -10.29
N GLU A 575 3.34 -28.02 -10.32
CA GLU A 575 4.65 -27.82 -10.93
C GLU A 575 4.56 -27.32 -12.38
N ALA A 576 3.58 -27.80 -13.14
CA ALA A 576 3.32 -27.39 -14.53
C ALA A 576 2.91 -25.91 -14.70
N LEU A 577 2.53 -25.22 -13.63
CA LEU A 577 2.14 -23.81 -13.63
C LEU A 577 3.18 -22.88 -12.99
N GLN A 578 4.34 -23.41 -12.59
CA GLN A 578 5.37 -22.61 -11.92
C GLN A 578 5.85 -21.44 -12.79
N ASP A 579 5.96 -21.62 -14.10
CA ASP A 579 6.36 -20.55 -15.03
C ASP A 579 5.34 -19.39 -15.12
N LYS A 580 4.09 -19.62 -14.68
CA LYS A 580 3.05 -18.58 -14.59
C LYS A 580 3.11 -17.78 -13.31
N MET A 581 3.76 -18.30 -12.27
CA MET A 581 3.90 -17.64 -10.98
C MET A 581 5.11 -16.70 -11.00
N ARG A 582 4.85 -15.40 -11.19
CA ARG A 582 5.92 -14.38 -11.25
C ARG A 582 6.47 -14.06 -9.87
N GLY A 583 5.65 -14.14 -8.83
CA GLY A 583 6.08 -13.94 -7.45
C GLY A 583 4.99 -13.41 -6.52
N ILE A 584 5.42 -12.65 -5.51
CA ILE A 584 4.53 -12.19 -4.42
C ILE A 584 4.69 -10.71 -4.17
N GLN A 585 3.67 -10.10 -3.57
CA GLN A 585 3.70 -8.68 -3.24
C GLN A 585 2.90 -8.36 -1.96
N ALA A 586 3.45 -7.45 -1.16
CA ALA A 586 2.75 -6.80 -0.06
C ALA A 586 1.90 -5.64 -0.58
N CYS A 587 0.71 -5.41 -0.03
CA CYS A 587 -0.14 -4.27 -0.38
C CYS A 587 -0.36 -3.36 0.84
N ILE A 588 -0.15 -2.05 0.67
CA ILE A 588 -0.39 -1.05 1.71
C ILE A 588 -1.51 -0.13 1.23
N TRP A 589 -2.76 -0.48 1.54
CA TRP A 589 -3.94 0.40 1.37
C TRP A 589 -4.02 1.39 2.54
N THR A 590 -4.42 2.65 2.32
CA THR A 590 -4.12 3.71 3.29
C THR A 590 -5.31 4.31 4.05
N GLU A 591 -6.48 3.68 4.05
CA GLU A 591 -7.68 4.15 4.75
C GLU A 591 -7.49 4.30 6.26
N ASN A 592 -6.67 3.42 6.85
CA ASN A 592 -6.37 3.42 8.29
C ASN A 592 -5.12 4.23 8.68
N PHE A 593 -4.39 4.79 7.72
CA PHE A 593 -3.05 5.34 7.92
C PHE A 593 -3.07 6.85 8.19
N ILE A 594 -3.79 7.26 9.23
CA ILE A 594 -3.95 8.68 9.58
C ILE A 594 -2.72 9.28 10.30
N SER A 595 -1.69 8.48 10.58
CA SER A 595 -0.41 8.96 11.13
C SER A 595 0.75 8.00 10.80
N ARG A 596 1.99 8.51 10.90
CA ARG A 596 3.21 7.68 10.78
C ARG A 596 3.27 6.57 11.83
N ALA A 597 2.69 6.78 13.00
CA ALA A 597 2.62 5.75 14.03
C ALA A 597 1.74 4.57 13.60
N TYR A 598 0.58 4.83 12.97
CA TYR A 598 -0.25 3.77 12.37
C TYR A 598 0.48 3.07 11.24
N PHE A 599 1.15 3.82 10.35
CA PHE A 599 1.97 3.23 9.30
C PHE A 599 3.01 2.28 9.86
N ASN A 600 3.81 2.75 10.82
CA ASN A 600 4.89 1.93 11.37
C ASN A 600 4.35 0.75 12.17
N ARG A 601 3.21 0.90 12.87
CA ARG A 601 2.57 -0.16 13.63
C ARG A 601 1.99 -1.27 12.75
N LEU A 602 1.46 -0.92 11.58
CA LEU A 602 0.80 -1.84 10.67
C LEU A 602 1.80 -2.44 9.66
N VAL A 603 2.69 -1.65 9.07
CA VAL A 603 3.59 -2.13 8.01
C VAL A 603 4.77 -2.93 8.58
N PHE A 604 5.31 -2.54 9.73
CA PHE A 604 6.48 -3.19 10.31
C PHE A 604 6.12 -4.01 11.55
N PRO A 605 6.66 -5.23 11.69
CA PRO A 605 7.73 -5.86 10.90
C PRO A 605 7.25 -6.70 9.69
N ARG A 606 5.99 -6.56 9.28
CA ARG A 606 5.36 -7.42 8.25
C ARG A 606 5.96 -7.26 6.86
N LEU A 607 6.35 -6.06 6.44
CA LEU A 607 7.00 -5.84 5.15
C LEU A 607 8.32 -6.65 4.99
N PRO A 608 9.27 -6.61 5.95
CA PRO A 608 10.40 -7.54 5.95
C PRO A 608 10.02 -9.03 5.95
N ALA A 609 8.91 -9.41 6.58
CA ALA A 609 8.44 -10.80 6.57
C ALA A 609 8.00 -11.25 5.16
N VAL A 610 7.27 -10.39 4.43
CA VAL A 610 6.93 -10.65 3.02
C VAL A 610 8.19 -10.71 2.15
N ALA A 611 9.16 -9.83 2.39
CA ALA A 611 10.44 -9.88 1.68
C ALA A 611 11.21 -11.19 1.92
N GLU A 612 11.16 -11.72 3.16
CA GLU A 612 11.74 -13.04 3.45
C GLU A 612 10.99 -14.16 2.74
N ALA A 613 9.66 -14.14 2.71
CA ALA A 613 8.87 -15.10 1.94
C ALA A 613 9.14 -15.02 0.42
N ALA A 614 9.49 -13.84 -0.09
CA ALA A 614 9.75 -13.58 -1.51
C ALA A 614 11.14 -14.05 -1.97
N TRP A 615 12.04 -14.31 -1.02
CA TRP A 615 13.46 -14.59 -1.28
C TRP A 615 13.92 -15.93 -0.69
N THR A 616 13.63 -16.18 0.58
CA THR A 616 14.11 -17.34 1.32
C THR A 616 13.24 -18.57 1.02
N PRO A 617 13.82 -19.72 0.66
CA PRO A 617 13.07 -20.97 0.53
C PRO A 617 12.35 -21.31 1.84
N SER A 618 11.12 -21.82 1.75
CA SER A 618 10.26 -22.09 2.92
C SER A 618 10.95 -22.92 4.01
N VAL A 619 11.69 -23.96 3.60
CA VAL A 619 12.46 -24.86 4.49
C VAL A 619 13.61 -24.18 5.25
N ARG A 620 13.97 -22.95 4.90
CA ARG A 620 15.04 -22.16 5.52
C ARG A 620 14.50 -21.02 6.40
N LYS A 621 13.19 -20.78 6.41
CA LYS A 621 12.53 -19.79 7.26
C LYS A 621 12.58 -20.22 8.73
N ASP A 622 12.81 -19.26 9.62
CA ASP A 622 12.89 -19.42 11.07
C ASP A 622 12.36 -18.14 11.72
N TRP A 623 11.19 -18.26 12.36
CA TRP A 623 10.48 -17.14 12.98
C TRP A 623 11.24 -16.50 14.14
N ASP A 624 11.89 -17.31 14.98
CA ASP A 624 12.64 -16.80 16.14
C ASP A 624 13.88 -16.04 15.68
N ARG A 625 14.54 -16.51 14.62
CA ARG A 625 15.67 -15.81 13.99
C ARG A 625 15.22 -14.51 13.36
N PHE A 626 14.13 -14.53 12.59
CA PHE A 626 13.54 -13.33 12.00
C PHE A 626 13.24 -12.29 13.08
N ALA A 627 12.53 -12.68 14.14
CA ALA A 627 12.15 -11.79 15.24
C ALA A 627 13.35 -11.22 16.00
N ALA A 628 14.45 -11.97 16.11
CA ALA A 628 15.69 -11.48 16.70
C ALA A 628 16.38 -10.40 15.85
N ILE A 629 16.30 -10.52 14.52
CA ILE A 629 17.02 -9.68 13.57
C ILE A 629 16.22 -8.42 13.19
N VAL A 630 14.93 -8.56 12.87
CA VAL A 630 14.08 -7.49 12.32
C VAL A 630 13.90 -6.29 13.26
N ARG A 631 14.22 -6.43 14.54
CA ARG A 631 14.19 -5.32 15.52
C ARG A 631 15.20 -4.21 15.21
N MET A 632 16.25 -4.54 14.45
CA MET A 632 17.25 -3.59 13.99
C MET A 632 16.92 -3.01 12.60
N TRP A 633 15.80 -3.42 11.97
CA TRP A 633 15.47 -3.00 10.61
C TRP A 633 14.89 -1.58 10.59
N PRO A 634 15.04 -0.88 9.45
CA PRO A 634 14.56 0.48 9.33
C PRO A 634 13.04 0.49 9.15
N VAL A 635 12.40 1.52 9.70
CA VAL A 635 10.97 1.84 9.52
C VAL A 635 10.82 3.18 8.80
N LEU A 636 9.61 3.53 8.37
CA LEU A 636 9.32 4.77 7.64
C LEU A 636 9.52 6.01 8.52
#